data_AF-R7PY58-F1
#
_entry.id   AF-R7PY58-F1
#
_cell.length_a   1.000
_cell.length_b   1.000
_cell.length_c   1.000
_cell.angle_alpha   90.00
_cell.angle_beta   90.00
_cell.angle_gamma   90.00
#
_symmetry.space_group_name_H-M   'P 1'
#
loop_
_entity.id
_entity.type
_entity.pdbx_description
1 polymer ?
#
loop_
_entity_poly.entity_id
_entity_poly.type
_entity_poly.pdbx_seq_one_letter_code
_entity_poly.pdbx_strand_id
1 'polypeptide(L)'
;MTRKGTFVCLFAVAVLLFSAVPASLSSGAPEDGTYAGDLLIDYGNGNTDWVAVSAGATVGDTVASSLTAAGVECTLSGTVLSVAGKTSSTVGAADSGGSLSSKGTTGVTVTSTWHVFLWDRAASKWSEASDLSASYSGGPLAVAFYPDGIVPVETPDHRSSWTMVEADAENSANQTADLSGGSGSVEWSNFPKDIIGDYSAILYADGHAIVKYGYPKDGSRTASVISHNAETGEVEWRFDYSCTMYETTSCLIVGQYIYIPSTNGHIYRFEWAVGPGEGNSNVTTFDGMPWDSPTIIPNETDHDVMGRPYGEGASSMVCDSGAIYVKAYNGMLYCFDLDLRLVWSYQMGGRTYFTAPTVTDDYVAAGAYDGTMYILNKYDGSLICKELVYRTVIKDTPYGAVNTPVFVRTGSSYAVFTTYTDGRGMNTVTSGVAVYSFDGTSLTFVEDIRSDEIGSITSYLTRYVGDGFSGVIVAAYNGVYKVGTDGSRECINTYLSKTYCTHSAPTLVNGKTLYFITYSKSILFSMTVEGKVVGSAESPLKKQFSMAPVVVVDGRVLAGNDTGVFTVSGDLPPYTVEEYHAETPLWEKAALLIAVILVILAALWAVMRYGLKWEHPYRELHDRIFCYFFGENYTHNTKSKRKLRLVVAVGIILTSVVALASLCIGSETTMGVGEALSAAVSAIQKGGHSLTYEEMLIYNERLPRVIAAFAVGIGLSVAGAVYQAVIKNPLVEPYIMGVSSGAGTFAVAVITFGFTFFGFFSAGSTYLTAASAMVGGLLAFGCTMLLAEKTGGKSINYVLAGIVVGLVFSTLQSLMMVEAGNKVSSALSWLYGSFANMGWDNLWLVLIPCLALSMVPLIWAKELNLVLLGEDQARQMGLDAKRFDRIMLILASVLTAFCVAFCGVIGFVGLVIPHLSRMIMGGDHRLMLPTAMAFGGFLMIAADLLSRILMTGYELPVGAITTIIGVPMFAYLLVRRGKSYDA
;
A
#
# COMPACT_ATOMS: atom_id res chain seq x y z
N MET A 1 18.36 47.78 40.85
CA MET A 1 19.48 46.81 40.94
C MET A 1 19.08 45.51 40.26
N THR A 2 19.51 45.39 39.00
CA THR A 2 20.01 44.21 38.26
C THR A 2 19.95 42.78 38.83
N ARG A 3 19.43 41.83 38.03
CA ARG A 3 20.11 40.69 37.32
C ARG A 3 19.04 39.74 36.73
N LYS A 4 18.82 39.63 35.41
CA LYS A 4 19.47 38.77 34.38
C LYS A 4 19.72 37.33 34.86
N GLY A 5 18.95 36.33 34.37
CA GLY A 5 19.41 35.33 33.38
C GLY A 5 19.86 34.03 34.10
N THR A 6 19.82 32.78 33.62
CA THR A 6 19.71 32.15 32.29
C THR A 6 19.76 30.61 32.55
N PHE A 7 19.12 29.77 31.70
CA PHE A 7 19.55 28.42 31.26
C PHE A 7 19.56 27.21 32.24
N VAL A 8 18.93 26.07 31.89
CA VAL A 8 19.37 24.93 31.04
C VAL A 8 20.20 23.87 31.81
N CYS A 9 19.93 22.61 31.44
CA CYS A 9 20.66 21.36 31.67
C CYS A 9 20.41 20.60 32.99
N LEU A 10 19.96 19.35 32.82
CA LEU A 10 20.76 18.22 33.25
C LEU A 10 20.55 17.03 32.30
N PHE A 11 21.63 16.73 31.57
CA PHE A 11 21.89 15.57 30.74
C PHE A 11 23.11 14.86 31.35
N ALA A 12 23.26 13.55 31.08
CA ALA A 12 24.28 12.59 31.55
C ALA A 12 24.00 11.98 32.93
N VAL A 13 24.07 10.66 33.14
CA VAL A 13 25.18 9.74 32.87
C VAL A 13 24.67 8.30 32.71
N ALA A 14 25.12 7.55 31.68
CA ALA A 14 25.30 6.10 31.77
C ALA A 14 26.17 5.57 30.60
N VAL A 15 27.45 5.31 30.90
CA VAL A 15 28.35 4.42 30.16
C VAL A 15 28.88 3.43 31.20
N LEU A 16 28.76 2.13 30.95
CA LEU A 16 29.84 1.11 31.01
C LEU A 16 29.27 -0.33 31.07
N LEU A 17 29.68 -1.12 30.07
CA LEU A 17 30.16 -2.52 30.09
C LEU A 17 29.22 -3.63 30.62
N PHE A 18 28.96 -4.63 29.76
CA PHE A 18 29.49 -6.00 29.96
C PHE A 18 29.50 -6.76 28.63
N SER A 19 30.64 -7.39 28.34
CA SER A 19 30.94 -8.23 27.19
C SER A 19 31.05 -9.70 27.59
N ALA A 20 30.93 -10.56 26.58
CA ALA A 20 31.34 -11.96 26.46
C ALA A 20 30.35 -13.07 26.89
N VAL A 21 30.25 -14.10 26.03
CA VAL A 21 30.02 -15.58 26.23
C VAL A 21 29.40 -16.18 24.93
N PRO A 22 29.73 -17.40 24.47
CA PRO A 22 30.82 -17.70 23.55
C PRO A 22 30.34 -18.35 22.23
N ALA A 23 31.27 -18.48 21.27
CA ALA A 23 31.13 -19.33 20.10
C ALA A 23 31.21 -20.81 20.49
N SER A 24 30.33 -21.66 19.93
CA SER A 24 30.63 -23.08 19.70
C SER A 24 29.68 -23.76 18.73
N LEU A 25 30.31 -24.52 17.83
CA LEU A 25 29.80 -25.64 17.01
C LEU A 25 29.17 -25.27 15.66
N SER A 26 30.08 -24.85 14.77
CA SER A 26 30.06 -25.22 13.36
C SER A 26 30.18 -26.75 13.20
N SER A 27 29.48 -27.29 12.22
CA SER A 27 29.81 -28.57 11.61
C SER A 27 29.82 -28.43 10.09
N GLY A 28 31.03 -28.24 9.56
CA GLY A 28 31.46 -28.76 8.27
C GLY A 28 31.04 -28.01 7.01
N ALA A 29 31.67 -26.88 6.73
CA ALA A 29 32.01 -26.50 5.35
C ALA A 29 33.53 -26.71 5.20
N PRO A 30 34.05 -27.31 4.11
CA PRO A 30 35.49 -27.42 3.92
C PRO A 30 36.08 -26.05 3.59
N GLU A 31 36.92 -25.53 4.49
CA GLU A 31 37.97 -24.58 4.12
C GLU A 31 39.02 -25.37 3.32
N ASP A 32 39.11 -25.10 2.02
CA ASP A 32 40.39 -24.96 1.30
C ASP A 32 40.09 -24.59 -0.17
N GLY A 33 40.65 -23.47 -0.60
CA GLY A 33 40.48 -22.84 -1.91
C GLY A 33 41.08 -23.62 -3.08
N THR A 34 40.50 -24.79 -3.37
CA THR A 34 40.68 -25.54 -4.62
C THR A 34 39.36 -26.24 -4.95
N TYR A 35 38.48 -25.57 -5.70
CA TYR A 35 37.26 -26.20 -6.25
C TYR A 35 37.66 -27.21 -7.33
N ALA A 36 37.86 -28.46 -6.92
CA ALA A 36 37.99 -29.60 -7.81
C ALA A 36 36.60 -30.00 -8.33
N GLY A 37 36.20 -29.37 -9.44
CA GLY A 37 35.12 -29.79 -10.35
C GLY A 37 33.69 -29.80 -9.81
N ASP A 38 32.88 -28.86 -10.27
CA ASP A 38 31.42 -28.89 -10.14
C ASP A 38 30.78 -28.93 -11.54
N LEU A 39 29.69 -29.70 -11.67
CA LEU A 39 28.92 -29.90 -12.89
C LEU A 39 27.56 -29.20 -12.75
N LEU A 40 27.28 -28.23 -13.61
CA LEU A 40 25.96 -27.62 -13.77
C LEU A 40 25.07 -28.53 -14.64
N ILE A 41 23.81 -28.69 -14.25
CA ILE A 41 22.74 -29.30 -15.02
C ILE A 41 21.71 -28.20 -15.28
N ASP A 42 21.59 -27.75 -16.54
CA ASP A 42 20.58 -26.80 -16.98
C ASP A 42 19.54 -27.53 -17.82
N TYR A 43 18.31 -27.64 -17.31
CA TYR A 43 17.24 -28.38 -17.99
C TYR A 43 16.59 -27.59 -19.14
N GLY A 44 17.03 -26.35 -19.39
CA GLY A 44 16.52 -25.50 -20.46
C GLY A 44 15.11 -24.95 -20.20
N ASN A 45 14.68 -24.99 -18.95
CA ASN A 45 13.36 -24.56 -18.50
C ASN A 45 13.39 -23.65 -17.26
N GLY A 46 14.56 -23.07 -16.98
CA GLY A 46 14.80 -22.21 -15.81
C GLY A 46 15.27 -22.97 -14.57
N ASN A 47 15.03 -24.28 -14.48
CA ASN A 47 15.60 -25.10 -13.42
C ASN A 47 17.06 -25.45 -13.71
N THR A 48 17.89 -25.33 -12.67
CA THR A 48 19.31 -25.62 -12.67
C THR A 48 19.71 -26.37 -11.40
N ASP A 49 20.66 -27.29 -11.53
CA ASP A 49 21.25 -28.01 -10.39
C ASP A 49 22.78 -28.02 -10.49
N TRP A 50 23.48 -27.81 -9.39
CA TRP A 50 24.92 -28.01 -9.29
C TRP A 50 25.25 -29.29 -8.54
N VAL A 51 26.07 -30.16 -9.16
CA VAL A 51 26.49 -31.43 -8.57
C VAL A 51 28.01 -31.57 -8.57
N ALA A 52 28.55 -32.36 -7.64
CA ALA A 52 29.99 -32.60 -7.57
C ALA A 52 30.49 -33.42 -8.78
N VAL A 53 31.65 -33.07 -9.33
CA VAL A 53 32.26 -33.82 -10.42
C VAL A 53 32.93 -35.09 -9.89
N SER A 54 32.59 -36.22 -10.50
CA SER A 54 33.24 -37.51 -10.29
C SER A 54 34.42 -37.70 -11.25
N ALA A 55 35.41 -38.51 -10.87
CA ALA A 55 36.57 -38.77 -11.71
C ALA A 55 36.20 -39.64 -12.93
N GLY A 56 36.47 -39.15 -14.14
CA GLY A 56 36.33 -39.88 -15.41
C GLY A 56 37.59 -39.80 -16.27
N ALA A 57 37.75 -40.75 -17.22
CA ALA A 57 38.88 -40.78 -18.15
C ALA A 57 38.72 -39.78 -19.31
N THR A 58 37.48 -39.60 -19.78
CA THR A 58 37.09 -38.67 -20.84
C THR A 58 36.07 -37.66 -20.32
N VAL A 59 35.81 -36.59 -21.08
CA VAL A 59 34.77 -35.60 -20.74
C VAL A 59 33.41 -36.28 -20.60
N GLY A 60 33.04 -37.15 -21.54
CA GLY A 60 31.78 -37.90 -21.51
C GLY A 60 31.66 -38.84 -20.31
N ASP A 61 32.72 -39.59 -19.99
CA ASP A 61 32.74 -40.47 -18.81
C ASP A 61 32.60 -39.67 -17.50
N THR A 62 33.23 -38.50 -17.45
CA THR A 62 33.18 -37.58 -16.31
C THR A 62 31.74 -37.07 -16.09
N VAL A 63 31.08 -36.60 -17.14
CA VAL A 63 29.68 -36.17 -17.08
C VAL A 63 28.77 -37.31 -16.65
N ALA A 64 28.86 -38.48 -17.30
CA ALA A 64 27.99 -39.62 -17.01
C ALA A 64 28.15 -40.13 -15.58
N SER A 65 29.40 -40.24 -15.09
CA SER A 65 29.67 -40.65 -13.71
C SER A 65 29.19 -39.62 -12.69
N SER A 66 29.35 -38.32 -12.97
CA SER A 66 28.90 -37.25 -12.08
C SER A 66 27.37 -37.21 -11.95
N LEU A 67 26.64 -37.31 -13.07
CA LEU A 67 25.18 -37.38 -13.08
C LEU A 67 24.67 -38.63 -12.33
N THR A 68 25.28 -39.78 -12.58
CA THR A 68 24.93 -41.04 -11.90
C THR A 68 25.18 -40.95 -10.40
N ALA A 69 26.29 -40.33 -9.98
CA ALA A 69 26.62 -40.12 -8.56
C ALA A 69 25.63 -39.17 -7.87
N ALA A 70 25.08 -38.19 -8.60
CA ALA A 70 24.02 -37.31 -8.13
C ALA A 70 22.62 -37.95 -8.13
N GLY A 71 22.49 -39.20 -8.59
CA GLY A 71 21.21 -39.90 -8.68
C GLY A 71 20.36 -39.49 -9.89
N VAL A 72 20.94 -38.76 -10.85
CA VAL A 72 20.28 -38.39 -12.10
C VAL A 72 20.50 -39.50 -13.13
N GLU A 73 19.41 -40.04 -13.69
CA GLU A 73 19.49 -41.08 -14.71
C GLU A 73 20.24 -40.54 -15.94
N CYS A 74 21.31 -41.22 -16.36
CA CYS A 74 22.14 -40.80 -17.48
C CYS A 74 22.55 -42.00 -18.34
N THR A 75 22.45 -41.84 -19.66
CA THR A 75 23.04 -42.78 -20.63
C THR A 75 23.82 -42.01 -21.69
N LEU A 76 25.02 -42.51 -22.00
CA LEU A 76 25.89 -41.97 -23.06
C LEU A 76 26.10 -43.07 -24.11
N SER A 77 25.66 -42.81 -25.35
CA SER A 77 25.85 -43.72 -26.48
C SER A 77 26.56 -42.99 -27.63
N GLY A 78 27.87 -43.19 -27.74
CA GLY A 78 28.70 -42.40 -28.66
C GLY A 78 28.74 -40.93 -28.22
N THR A 79 28.22 -40.03 -29.05
CA THR A 79 28.10 -38.59 -28.76
C THR A 79 26.71 -38.18 -28.25
N VAL A 80 25.76 -39.12 -28.17
CA VAL A 80 24.37 -38.84 -27.76
C VAL A 80 24.24 -39.02 -26.25
N LEU A 81 23.91 -37.93 -25.57
CA LEU A 81 23.68 -37.88 -24.13
C LEU A 81 22.17 -37.86 -23.84
N SER A 82 21.73 -38.72 -22.91
CA SER A 82 20.37 -38.71 -22.38
C SER A 82 20.43 -38.51 -20.88
N VAL A 83 19.74 -37.49 -20.37
CA VAL A 83 19.69 -37.15 -18.94
C VAL A 83 18.23 -37.12 -18.50
N ALA A 84 17.93 -37.69 -17.33
CA ALA A 84 16.58 -37.84 -16.78
C ALA A 84 15.57 -38.46 -17.78
N GLY A 85 16.02 -39.46 -18.55
CA GLY A 85 15.19 -40.14 -19.56
C GLY A 85 14.91 -39.33 -20.84
N LYS A 86 15.46 -38.11 -20.97
CA LYS A 86 15.27 -37.22 -22.13
C LYS A 86 16.55 -37.16 -22.96
N THR A 87 16.46 -37.48 -24.25
CA THR A 87 17.59 -37.38 -25.20
C THR A 87 17.47 -36.17 -26.11
N SER A 88 16.27 -35.96 -26.66
CA SER A 88 15.95 -34.84 -27.54
C SER A 88 14.47 -34.50 -27.41
N SER A 89 14.09 -33.29 -27.78
CA SER A 89 12.70 -32.83 -27.80
C SER A 89 12.52 -31.89 -28.96
N THR A 90 11.53 -32.17 -29.81
CA THR A 90 11.18 -31.31 -30.94
C THR A 90 9.79 -30.70 -30.72
N VAL A 91 9.73 -29.38 -30.60
CA VAL A 91 8.49 -28.61 -30.54
C VAL A 91 8.18 -28.07 -31.93
N GLY A 92 6.92 -28.14 -32.33
CA GLY A 92 6.44 -27.80 -33.66
C GLY A 92 5.91 -29.02 -34.42
N ALA A 93 5.01 -28.75 -35.36
CA ALA A 93 4.40 -29.76 -36.21
C ALA A 93 4.25 -29.22 -37.64
N ALA A 94 3.80 -30.08 -38.56
CA ALA A 94 3.55 -29.68 -39.94
C ALA A 94 2.60 -28.47 -40.01
N ASP A 95 2.86 -27.57 -40.95
CA ASP A 95 2.08 -26.35 -41.14
C ASP A 95 0.58 -26.66 -41.30
N SER A 96 -0.25 -26.01 -40.47
CA SER A 96 -1.71 -26.06 -40.53
C SER A 96 -2.35 -24.68 -40.70
N GLY A 97 -1.55 -23.66 -41.05
CA GLY A 97 -1.99 -22.30 -41.33
C GLY A 97 -2.02 -21.37 -40.10
N GLY A 98 -1.21 -21.66 -39.07
CA GLY A 98 -1.10 -20.81 -37.88
C GLY A 98 -0.54 -19.42 -38.21
N SER A 99 -0.99 -18.40 -37.49
CA SER A 99 -0.49 -17.03 -37.57
C SER A 99 -0.66 -16.29 -36.24
N LEU A 100 -0.21 -15.03 -36.18
CA LEU A 100 -0.45 -14.14 -35.03
C LEU A 100 -1.95 -13.76 -34.86
N SER A 101 -2.81 -14.11 -35.82
CA SER A 101 -4.26 -13.84 -35.77
C SER A 101 -5.13 -15.09 -35.91
N SER A 102 -4.53 -16.25 -36.18
CA SER A 102 -5.25 -17.49 -36.48
C SER A 102 -4.56 -18.68 -35.82
N LYS A 103 -5.32 -19.53 -35.13
CA LYS A 103 -4.78 -20.73 -34.49
C LYS A 103 -4.21 -21.73 -35.51
N GLY A 104 -3.17 -22.45 -35.13
CA GLY A 104 -2.54 -23.50 -35.94
C GLY A 104 -1.03 -23.53 -35.74
N THR A 105 -0.38 -24.42 -36.47
CA THR A 105 1.08 -24.58 -36.56
C THR A 105 1.58 -23.93 -37.83
N THR A 106 2.85 -23.50 -37.86
CA THR A 106 3.45 -22.79 -39.01
C THR A 106 4.45 -23.63 -39.80
N GLY A 107 4.76 -24.84 -39.33
CA GLY A 107 5.83 -25.67 -39.87
C GLY A 107 7.23 -25.34 -39.33
N VAL A 108 7.38 -24.28 -38.52
CA VAL A 108 8.61 -24.03 -37.77
C VAL A 108 8.75 -25.09 -36.69
N THR A 109 9.95 -25.65 -36.53
CA THR A 109 10.26 -26.63 -35.48
C THR A 109 11.53 -26.24 -34.77
N VAL A 110 11.56 -26.41 -33.46
CA VAL A 110 12.77 -26.27 -32.63
C VAL A 110 13.09 -27.60 -31.99
N THR A 111 14.34 -28.04 -32.14
CA THR A 111 14.84 -29.28 -31.54
C THR A 111 15.88 -28.93 -30.50
N SER A 112 15.70 -29.43 -29.29
CA SER A 112 16.69 -29.33 -28.21
C SER A 112 17.31 -30.68 -27.92
N THR A 113 18.60 -30.66 -27.64
CA THR A 113 19.42 -31.80 -27.26
C THR A 113 20.25 -31.45 -26.03
N TRP A 114 20.88 -32.45 -25.41
CA TRP A 114 21.85 -32.20 -24.35
C TRP A 114 23.21 -31.84 -24.94
N HIS A 115 23.70 -30.66 -24.59
CA HIS A 115 25.02 -30.15 -24.93
C HIS A 115 25.92 -30.18 -23.71
N VAL A 116 27.22 -30.43 -23.91
CA VAL A 116 28.22 -30.45 -22.83
C VAL A 116 29.12 -29.23 -22.98
N PHE A 117 29.34 -28.49 -21.91
CA PHE A 117 30.18 -27.30 -21.90
C PHE A 117 31.34 -27.43 -20.92
N LEU A 118 32.47 -26.84 -21.31
CA LEU A 118 33.68 -26.70 -20.53
C LEU A 118 33.84 -25.22 -20.16
N TRP A 119 34.13 -24.94 -18.88
CA TRP A 119 34.35 -23.57 -18.42
C TRP A 119 35.76 -23.08 -18.76
N ASP A 120 35.85 -22.05 -19.60
CA ASP A 120 37.11 -21.34 -19.84
C ASP A 120 37.31 -20.28 -18.76
N ARG A 121 38.14 -20.59 -17.76
CA ARG A 121 38.46 -19.67 -16.64
C ARG A 121 39.15 -18.39 -17.10
N ALA A 122 39.88 -18.40 -18.21
CA ALA A 122 40.60 -17.20 -18.67
C ALA A 122 39.64 -16.22 -19.37
N ALA A 123 38.64 -16.74 -20.07
CA ALA A 123 37.63 -15.96 -20.76
C ALA A 123 36.33 -15.77 -19.96
N SER A 124 36.20 -16.42 -18.80
CA SER A 124 34.98 -16.47 -17.97
C SER A 124 33.73 -16.80 -18.78
N LYS A 125 33.79 -17.88 -19.56
CA LYS A 125 32.68 -18.29 -20.44
C LYS A 125 32.60 -19.80 -20.64
N TRP A 126 31.41 -20.26 -20.97
CA TRP A 126 31.18 -21.63 -21.43
C TRP A 126 31.68 -21.82 -22.88
N SER A 127 32.29 -22.98 -23.12
CA SER A 127 32.69 -23.44 -24.46
C SER A 127 32.15 -24.85 -24.68
N GLU A 128 31.44 -25.07 -25.78
CA GLU A 128 30.86 -26.37 -26.06
C GLU A 128 31.95 -27.41 -26.38
N ALA A 129 31.83 -28.60 -25.77
CA ALA A 129 32.77 -29.68 -25.94
C ALA A 129 32.58 -30.36 -27.31
N SER A 130 33.49 -30.07 -28.25
CA SER A 130 33.46 -30.64 -29.61
C SER A 130 33.73 -32.15 -29.69
N ASP A 131 34.32 -32.76 -28.66
CA ASP A 131 34.63 -34.19 -28.59
C ASP A 131 34.52 -34.71 -27.15
N LEU A 132 33.48 -35.50 -26.87
CA LEU A 132 33.26 -36.09 -25.55
C LEU A 132 34.25 -37.20 -25.20
N SER A 133 34.97 -37.74 -26.20
CA SER A 133 36.00 -38.78 -25.99
C SER A 133 37.38 -38.19 -25.63
N ALA A 134 37.52 -36.86 -25.67
CA ALA A 134 38.74 -36.18 -25.25
C ALA A 134 39.04 -36.39 -23.77
N SER A 135 40.32 -36.43 -23.40
CA SER A 135 40.76 -36.52 -22.00
C SER A 135 40.33 -35.28 -21.23
N TYR A 136 39.74 -35.49 -20.04
CA TYR A 136 39.30 -34.39 -19.19
C TYR A 136 40.47 -33.85 -18.35
N SER A 137 40.78 -32.57 -18.49
CA SER A 137 41.90 -31.91 -17.80
C SER A 137 41.53 -31.28 -16.44
N GLY A 138 40.30 -31.47 -15.97
CA GLY A 138 39.74 -30.81 -14.78
C GLY A 138 39.17 -29.42 -15.06
N GLY A 139 38.28 -28.95 -14.18
CA GLY A 139 37.56 -27.68 -14.31
C GLY A 139 36.08 -27.81 -13.93
N PRO A 140 35.28 -26.74 -14.04
CA PRO A 140 33.82 -26.86 -14.03
C PRO A 140 33.28 -27.33 -15.38
N LEU A 141 32.18 -28.07 -15.35
CA LEU A 141 31.45 -28.58 -16.51
C LEU A 141 30.00 -28.10 -16.47
N ALA A 142 29.32 -28.08 -17.61
CA ALA A 142 27.86 -27.99 -17.65
C ALA A 142 27.28 -28.98 -18.64
N VAL A 143 26.07 -29.47 -18.36
CA VAL A 143 25.19 -30.11 -19.33
C VAL A 143 23.93 -29.28 -19.45
N ALA A 144 23.53 -28.95 -20.68
CA ALA A 144 22.43 -28.03 -20.90
C ALA A 144 21.51 -28.53 -22.01
N PHE A 145 20.20 -28.43 -21.79
CA PHE A 145 19.20 -28.89 -22.73
C PHE A 145 18.65 -27.74 -23.58
N TYR A 146 19.28 -27.48 -24.72
CA TYR A 146 18.94 -26.35 -25.59
C TYR A 146 18.99 -26.71 -27.08
N PRO A 147 18.48 -25.84 -27.97
CA PRO A 147 18.88 -25.84 -29.37
C PRO A 147 20.36 -25.46 -29.56
N ASP A 148 20.92 -25.81 -30.72
CA ASP A 148 22.30 -25.48 -31.08
C ASP A 148 22.62 -23.97 -30.88
N GLY A 149 23.79 -23.69 -30.32
CA GLY A 149 24.32 -22.32 -30.18
C GLY A 149 23.87 -21.55 -28.95
N ILE A 150 23.04 -22.14 -28.09
CA ILE A 150 22.65 -21.56 -26.81
C ILE A 150 23.57 -22.07 -25.69
N VAL A 151 23.99 -21.16 -24.82
CA VAL A 151 24.87 -21.47 -23.68
C VAL A 151 24.12 -21.35 -22.36
N PRO A 152 24.52 -22.08 -21.30
CA PRO A 152 23.94 -21.93 -19.97
C PRO A 152 24.09 -20.52 -19.42
N VAL A 153 23.14 -20.11 -18.59
CA VAL A 153 23.16 -18.78 -17.93
C VAL A 153 24.03 -18.80 -16.69
N GLU A 154 23.92 -19.84 -15.87
CA GLU A 154 24.69 -19.95 -14.63
C GLU A 154 26.17 -20.23 -14.92
N THR A 155 27.02 -19.64 -14.09
CA THR A 155 28.47 -19.78 -14.18
C THR A 155 29.02 -20.32 -12.87
N PRO A 156 30.23 -20.90 -12.86
CA PRO A 156 30.84 -21.41 -11.63
C PRO A 156 31.02 -20.35 -10.54
N ASP A 157 31.10 -19.08 -10.94
CA ASP A 157 31.24 -17.91 -10.07
C ASP A 157 29.87 -17.32 -9.67
N HIS A 158 28.83 -17.50 -10.51
CA HIS A 158 27.44 -17.08 -10.28
C HIS A 158 26.46 -18.26 -10.45
N ARG A 159 26.30 -19.03 -9.37
CA ARG A 159 25.62 -20.35 -9.38
C ARG A 159 24.12 -20.29 -9.17
N SER A 160 23.54 -19.10 -9.03
CA SER A 160 22.13 -18.92 -8.74
C SER A 160 21.55 -17.93 -9.75
N SER A 161 20.98 -18.40 -10.87
CA SER A 161 20.31 -17.51 -11.83
C SER A 161 18.79 -17.51 -11.69
N TRP A 162 18.18 -16.33 -11.83
CA TRP A 162 16.73 -16.17 -11.81
C TRP A 162 16.27 -15.53 -13.12
N THR A 163 16.10 -16.38 -14.14
CA THR A 163 16.04 -15.97 -15.55
C THR A 163 14.62 -15.85 -16.09
N MET A 164 13.61 -16.34 -15.36
CA MET A 164 12.21 -16.26 -15.76
C MET A 164 11.27 -16.02 -14.58
N VAL A 165 10.00 -15.71 -14.89
CA VAL A 165 8.96 -15.49 -13.88
C VAL A 165 8.82 -16.70 -12.98
N GLU A 166 8.79 -16.48 -11.67
CA GLU A 166 8.66 -17.55 -10.68
C GLU A 166 9.72 -18.67 -10.82
N ALA A 167 10.91 -18.28 -11.32
CA ALA A 167 12.15 -19.06 -11.36
C ALA A 167 12.22 -20.21 -12.38
N ASP A 168 11.10 -20.71 -12.88
CA ASP A 168 11.09 -21.79 -13.86
C ASP A 168 9.82 -21.80 -14.71
N ALA A 169 9.80 -22.68 -15.71
CA ALA A 169 8.66 -22.84 -16.61
C ALA A 169 7.40 -23.38 -15.92
N GLU A 170 7.54 -24.02 -14.77
CA GLU A 170 6.43 -24.51 -13.95
C GLU A 170 5.81 -23.40 -13.09
N ASN A 171 6.41 -22.19 -13.09
CA ASN A 171 6.08 -21.09 -12.20
C ASN A 171 6.06 -21.57 -10.73
N SER A 172 7.15 -22.20 -10.28
CA SER A 172 7.19 -22.79 -8.94
C SER A 172 7.45 -21.77 -7.82
N ALA A 173 8.06 -20.63 -8.18
CA ALA A 173 8.65 -19.63 -7.30
C ALA A 173 9.75 -20.18 -6.37
N ASN A 174 10.37 -21.32 -6.74
CA ASN A 174 11.46 -21.94 -6.00
C ASN A 174 12.82 -21.43 -6.49
N GLN A 175 13.71 -21.10 -5.56
CA GLN A 175 15.08 -20.72 -5.85
C GLN A 175 16.05 -21.53 -4.98
N THR A 176 17.22 -21.82 -5.53
CA THR A 176 18.36 -22.34 -4.78
C THR A 176 19.39 -21.22 -4.69
N ALA A 177 19.84 -20.91 -3.47
CA ALA A 177 20.81 -19.84 -3.26
C ALA A 177 21.66 -20.11 -2.02
N ASP A 178 22.95 -19.81 -2.09
CA ASP A 178 23.80 -19.78 -0.90
C ASP A 178 23.68 -18.42 -0.19
N LEU A 179 23.48 -18.43 1.13
CA LEU A 179 23.34 -17.24 1.99
C LEU A 179 24.41 -17.19 3.09
N SER A 180 25.59 -17.75 2.82
CA SER A 180 26.64 -18.04 3.81
C SER A 180 27.39 -16.85 4.45
N GLY A 181 26.87 -15.61 4.41
CA GLY A 181 27.62 -14.41 4.83
C GLY A 181 26.87 -13.36 5.65
N GLY A 182 27.03 -13.37 6.98
CA GLY A 182 26.82 -12.21 7.86
C GLY A 182 25.38 -11.72 8.07
N SER A 183 25.19 -10.74 8.98
CA SER A 183 23.92 -10.06 9.20
C SER A 183 23.66 -9.04 8.10
N GLY A 184 22.51 -9.11 7.45
CA GLY A 184 22.27 -8.36 6.23
C GLY A 184 22.17 -6.85 6.41
N SER A 185 22.71 -6.14 5.43
CA SER A 185 22.61 -4.69 5.33
C SER A 185 22.33 -4.30 3.89
N VAL A 186 21.67 -3.17 3.68
CA VAL A 186 21.49 -2.62 2.34
C VAL A 186 22.88 -2.33 1.76
N GLU A 187 23.26 -3.03 0.69
CA GLU A 187 24.53 -2.81 -0.03
C GLU A 187 24.43 -1.57 -0.90
N TRP A 188 23.34 -1.51 -1.69
CA TRP A 188 23.06 -0.41 -2.59
C TRP A 188 21.56 -0.27 -2.83
N SER A 189 21.17 0.92 -3.27
CA SER A 189 19.82 1.21 -3.75
C SER A 189 19.90 2.17 -4.92
N ASN A 190 19.10 1.92 -5.95
CA ASN A 190 19.06 2.75 -7.15
C ASN A 190 17.67 3.37 -7.32
N PHE A 191 17.67 4.68 -7.56
CA PHE A 191 16.50 5.52 -7.69
C PHE A 191 16.56 6.26 -9.02
N PRO A 192 16.08 5.65 -10.11
CA PRO A 192 16.08 6.32 -11.41
C PRO A 192 15.16 7.54 -11.34
N LYS A 193 15.72 8.75 -11.19
CA LYS A 193 14.95 9.98 -10.91
C LYS A 193 14.03 10.39 -12.05
N ASP A 194 14.32 9.90 -13.25
CA ASP A 194 13.57 10.09 -14.48
C ASP A 194 12.52 8.99 -14.72
N ILE A 195 12.46 7.95 -13.89
CA ILE A 195 11.50 6.85 -14.01
C ILE A 195 10.71 6.72 -12.70
N ILE A 196 9.46 7.20 -12.72
CA ILE A 196 8.47 6.97 -11.64
C ILE A 196 7.38 6.07 -12.23
N GLY A 197 7.71 4.79 -12.42
CA GLY A 197 6.89 3.81 -13.13
C GLY A 197 6.65 2.55 -12.30
N ASP A 198 5.66 1.76 -12.73
CA ASP A 198 5.32 0.48 -12.10
C ASP A 198 6.47 -0.52 -12.28
N TYR A 199 6.82 -1.22 -11.20
CA TYR A 199 7.94 -2.14 -11.16
C TYR A 199 7.44 -3.57 -11.34
N SER A 200 7.90 -4.26 -12.41
CA SER A 200 7.37 -5.58 -12.78
C SER A 200 8.14 -6.77 -12.21
N ALA A 201 9.45 -6.84 -12.43
CA ALA A 201 10.32 -7.92 -11.98
C ALA A 201 11.79 -7.52 -12.06
N ILE A 202 12.60 -8.16 -11.20
CA ILE A 202 14.04 -8.29 -11.37
C ILE A 202 14.28 -9.59 -12.15
N LEU A 203 15.35 -9.70 -12.90
CA LEU A 203 15.93 -10.96 -13.34
C LEU A 203 17.39 -10.94 -12.92
N TYR A 204 17.96 -12.13 -12.72
CA TYR A 204 19.37 -12.27 -12.39
C TYR A 204 20.05 -13.26 -13.33
N ALA A 205 21.14 -12.83 -13.95
CA ALA A 205 21.98 -13.65 -14.82
C ALA A 205 23.44 -13.23 -14.67
N ASP A 206 24.32 -14.13 -14.25
CA ASP A 206 25.78 -13.94 -14.20
C ASP A 206 26.25 -12.59 -13.61
N GLY A 207 25.73 -12.21 -12.43
CA GLY A 207 26.08 -10.93 -11.81
C GLY A 207 25.32 -9.70 -12.32
N HIS A 208 24.42 -9.85 -13.29
CA HIS A 208 23.56 -8.79 -13.80
C HIS A 208 22.17 -8.85 -13.15
N ALA A 209 21.80 -7.79 -12.43
CA ALA A 209 20.45 -7.56 -11.93
C ALA A 209 19.66 -6.70 -12.93
N ILE A 210 18.83 -7.34 -13.74
CA ILE A 210 18.10 -6.68 -14.83
C ILE A 210 16.68 -6.37 -14.38
N VAL A 211 16.31 -5.09 -14.44
CA VAL A 211 15.04 -4.59 -13.91
C VAL A 211 14.22 -3.94 -15.00
N LYS A 212 12.94 -4.29 -15.06
CA LYS A 212 11.99 -3.70 -16.01
C LYS A 212 11.02 -2.76 -15.30
N TYR A 213 11.04 -1.52 -15.76
CA TYR A 213 10.20 -0.42 -15.29
C TYR A 213 9.15 -0.06 -16.35
N GLY A 214 7.92 0.17 -15.87
CA GLY A 214 6.83 0.75 -16.64
C GLY A 214 7.05 2.24 -16.94
N TYR A 215 6.12 2.87 -17.64
CA TYR A 215 6.26 4.29 -17.98
C TYR A 215 6.00 5.22 -16.80
N PRO A 216 6.62 6.42 -16.76
CA PRO A 216 6.36 7.42 -15.73
C PRO A 216 4.93 7.98 -15.79
N LYS A 217 4.29 8.19 -14.64
CA LYS A 217 2.92 8.79 -14.57
C LYS A 217 2.79 10.21 -15.16
N ASP A 218 3.87 10.76 -15.73
CA ASP A 218 3.91 12.04 -16.46
C ASP A 218 3.35 11.98 -17.89
N GLY A 219 3.08 10.78 -18.41
CA GLY A 219 2.44 10.56 -19.72
C GLY A 219 3.40 10.40 -20.89
N SER A 220 4.71 10.28 -20.66
CA SER A 220 5.74 10.08 -21.70
C SER A 220 5.61 8.77 -22.50
N ARG A 221 4.94 7.74 -21.96
CA ARG A 221 4.70 6.44 -22.62
C ARG A 221 5.97 5.71 -23.08
N THR A 222 7.06 5.89 -22.34
CA THR A 222 8.33 5.18 -22.53
C THR A 222 8.60 4.30 -21.32
N ALA A 223 8.78 3.00 -21.54
CA ALA A 223 9.22 2.04 -20.52
C ALA A 223 10.72 1.75 -20.70
N SER A 224 11.33 1.22 -19.64
CA SER A 224 12.78 1.01 -19.59
C SER A 224 13.13 -0.36 -19.03
N VAL A 225 14.13 -1.00 -19.60
CA VAL A 225 14.82 -2.16 -19.00
C VAL A 225 16.24 -1.73 -18.68
N ILE A 226 16.68 -1.91 -17.43
CA ILE A 226 17.97 -1.44 -16.95
C ILE A 226 18.71 -2.62 -16.34
N SER A 227 19.95 -2.87 -16.79
CA SER A 227 20.86 -3.78 -16.11
C SER A 227 21.68 -3.04 -15.08
N HIS A 228 21.74 -3.61 -13.89
CA HIS A 228 22.61 -3.18 -12.82
C HIS A 228 23.65 -4.26 -12.57
N ASN A 229 24.89 -3.86 -12.33
CA ASN A 229 25.84 -4.76 -11.69
C ASN A 229 25.29 -5.14 -10.30
N ALA A 230 25.10 -6.42 -10.04
CA ALA A 230 24.40 -6.87 -8.84
C ALA A 230 25.16 -6.57 -7.54
N GLU A 231 26.48 -6.43 -7.61
CA GLU A 231 27.31 -6.12 -6.44
C GLU A 231 27.40 -4.62 -6.15
N THR A 232 27.56 -3.79 -7.19
CA THR A 232 27.78 -2.35 -7.02
C THR A 232 26.53 -1.50 -7.20
N GLY A 233 25.51 -2.01 -7.88
CA GLY A 233 24.30 -1.27 -8.26
C GLY A 233 24.49 -0.29 -9.42
N GLU A 234 25.70 -0.24 -9.99
CA GLU A 234 26.01 0.61 -11.15
C GLU A 234 25.20 0.17 -12.37
N VAL A 235 24.68 1.15 -13.12
CA VAL A 235 23.95 0.89 -14.35
C VAL A 235 24.93 0.52 -15.45
N GLU A 236 24.75 -0.67 -16.04
CA GLU A 236 25.60 -1.17 -17.10
C GLU A 236 25.05 -0.81 -18.48
N TRP A 237 23.73 -1.00 -18.65
CA TRP A 237 23.02 -0.60 -19.85
C TRP A 237 21.55 -0.30 -19.57
N ARG A 238 20.92 0.43 -20.48
CA ARG A 238 19.51 0.78 -20.46
C ARG A 238 18.91 0.65 -21.85
N PHE A 239 17.75 0.02 -21.94
CA PHE A 239 16.94 -0.10 -23.15
C PHE A 239 15.60 0.59 -22.94
N ASP A 240 15.36 1.68 -23.68
CA ASP A 240 14.10 2.42 -23.66
C ASP A 240 13.25 2.06 -24.88
N TYR A 241 11.96 1.79 -24.66
CA TYR A 241 11.02 1.44 -25.72
C TYR A 241 9.64 2.03 -25.46
N SER A 242 8.89 2.25 -26.55
CA SER A 242 7.54 2.79 -26.46
C SER A 242 6.57 1.75 -25.89
N CYS A 243 5.59 2.21 -25.10
CA CYS A 243 4.58 1.35 -24.50
C CYS A 243 3.23 2.07 -24.45
N THR A 244 2.14 1.31 -24.33
CA THR A 244 0.77 1.87 -24.33
C THR A 244 0.19 1.99 -22.92
N MET A 245 0.76 1.26 -21.95
CA MET A 245 0.28 1.19 -20.57
C MET A 245 1.41 1.25 -19.52
N TYR A 246 1.08 1.78 -18.33
CA TYR A 246 2.03 1.97 -17.24
C TYR A 246 2.43 0.65 -16.59
N GLU A 247 1.53 -0.32 -16.53
CA GLU A 247 1.80 -1.65 -16.01
C GLU A 247 2.58 -2.47 -17.05
N THR A 248 3.48 -3.31 -16.57
CA THR A 248 4.41 -4.07 -17.39
C THR A 248 4.50 -5.54 -16.95
N THR A 249 4.94 -6.40 -17.85
CA THR A 249 5.15 -7.84 -17.65
C THR A 249 6.63 -8.16 -17.47
N SER A 250 7.00 -9.29 -16.88
CA SER A 250 8.41 -9.61 -16.67
C SER A 250 9.14 -9.94 -17.98
N CYS A 251 10.44 -9.67 -18.02
CA CYS A 251 11.32 -10.19 -19.07
C CYS A 251 11.53 -11.70 -18.91
N LEU A 252 12.20 -12.31 -19.89
CA LEU A 252 12.66 -13.70 -19.87
C LEU A 252 14.12 -13.73 -20.36
N ILE A 253 14.98 -14.48 -19.69
CA ILE A 253 16.35 -14.77 -20.13
C ILE A 253 16.41 -16.26 -20.51
N VAL A 254 16.93 -16.55 -21.70
CA VAL A 254 17.20 -17.91 -22.17
C VAL A 254 18.60 -17.93 -22.77
N GLY A 255 19.50 -18.66 -22.11
CA GLY A 255 20.93 -18.59 -22.41
C GLY A 255 21.44 -17.16 -22.45
N GLN A 256 22.12 -16.79 -23.54
CA GLN A 256 22.71 -15.46 -23.72
C GLN A 256 21.70 -14.34 -24.07
N TYR A 257 20.42 -14.65 -24.31
CA TYR A 257 19.44 -13.68 -24.80
C TYR A 257 18.43 -13.27 -23.73
N ILE A 258 18.05 -11.99 -23.74
CA ILE A 258 16.88 -11.48 -23.02
C ILE A 258 15.74 -11.18 -24.00
N TYR A 259 14.53 -11.49 -23.58
CA TYR A 259 13.27 -11.25 -24.28
C TYR A 259 12.41 -10.30 -23.47
N ILE A 260 11.98 -9.21 -24.11
CA ILE A 260 11.31 -8.09 -23.46
C ILE A 260 9.93 -7.92 -24.12
N PRO A 261 8.87 -8.48 -23.51
CA PRO A 261 7.51 -8.29 -24.01
C PRO A 261 7.07 -6.85 -23.78
N SER A 262 6.34 -6.26 -24.71
CA SER A 262 5.94 -4.85 -24.62
C SER A 262 4.44 -4.69 -24.88
N THR A 263 3.88 -3.62 -24.31
CA THR A 263 2.43 -3.37 -24.36
C THR A 263 1.94 -2.78 -25.68
N ASN A 264 2.84 -2.49 -26.62
CA ASN A 264 2.51 -2.12 -28.00
C ASN A 264 2.58 -3.32 -28.97
N GLY A 265 2.75 -4.55 -28.45
CA GLY A 265 2.69 -5.78 -29.24
C GLY A 265 4.03 -6.33 -29.73
N HIS A 266 5.16 -5.68 -29.44
CA HIS A 266 6.48 -6.23 -29.74
C HIS A 266 6.97 -7.19 -28.63
N ILE A 267 7.82 -8.13 -29.02
CA ILE A 267 8.76 -8.79 -28.11
C ILE A 267 10.15 -8.45 -28.63
N TYR A 268 10.95 -7.75 -27.83
CA TYR A 268 12.32 -7.37 -28.20
C TYR A 268 13.32 -8.42 -27.71
N ARG A 269 14.39 -8.64 -28.46
CA ARG A 269 15.44 -9.62 -28.17
C ARG A 269 16.83 -9.04 -28.44
N PHE A 270 17.75 -9.25 -27.51
CA PHE A 270 19.19 -8.97 -27.67
C PHE A 270 20.00 -9.74 -26.62
N GLU A 271 21.33 -9.69 -26.71
CA GLU A 271 22.23 -10.33 -25.73
C GLU A 271 22.29 -9.53 -24.44
N TRP A 272 21.91 -10.14 -23.31
CA TRP A 272 21.77 -9.41 -22.03
C TRP A 272 23.10 -8.93 -21.46
N ALA A 273 24.21 -9.63 -21.72
CA ALA A 273 25.54 -9.22 -21.25
C ALA A 273 26.06 -7.96 -21.98
N VAL A 274 25.59 -7.73 -23.22
CA VAL A 274 26.04 -6.62 -24.07
C VAL A 274 25.10 -5.41 -23.98
N GLY A 275 23.80 -5.66 -23.81
CA GLY A 275 22.77 -4.63 -23.87
C GLY A 275 22.38 -4.25 -25.32
N PRO A 276 21.58 -3.18 -25.50
CA PRO A 276 20.96 -2.85 -26.79
C PRO A 276 21.87 -2.28 -27.89
N GLY A 277 23.20 -2.26 -27.73
CA GLY A 277 24.10 -1.69 -28.75
C GLY A 277 23.85 -0.21 -29.06
N GLU A 278 24.68 0.40 -29.89
CA GLU A 278 24.49 1.81 -30.26
C GLU A 278 23.27 1.96 -31.18
N GLY A 279 22.30 2.78 -30.77
CA GLY A 279 21.09 3.02 -31.55
C GLY A 279 20.18 1.78 -31.72
N ASN A 280 20.22 0.84 -30.76
CA ASN A 280 19.43 -0.40 -30.80
C ASN A 280 19.82 -1.35 -31.95
N SER A 281 21.06 -1.30 -32.45
CA SER A 281 21.48 -1.99 -33.67
C SER A 281 21.45 -3.52 -33.62
N ASN A 282 21.55 -4.11 -32.42
CA ASN A 282 21.48 -5.56 -32.20
C ASN A 282 20.10 -5.99 -31.63
N VAL A 283 19.17 -5.06 -31.45
CA VAL A 283 17.83 -5.36 -30.94
C VAL A 283 16.95 -5.84 -32.08
N THR A 284 16.43 -7.05 -31.91
CA THR A 284 15.55 -7.72 -32.88
C THR A 284 14.15 -7.93 -32.29
N THR A 285 13.18 -8.19 -33.15
CA THR A 285 11.83 -8.63 -32.78
C THR A 285 11.46 -9.88 -33.60
N PHE A 286 10.17 -10.12 -33.85
CA PHE A 286 9.67 -11.27 -34.61
C PHE A 286 10.43 -11.49 -35.93
N ASP A 287 10.73 -12.77 -36.20
CA ASP A 287 11.45 -13.22 -37.39
C ASP A 287 12.82 -12.54 -37.60
N GLY A 288 13.48 -12.14 -36.51
CA GLY A 288 14.79 -11.46 -36.55
C GLY A 288 14.75 -10.05 -37.14
N MET A 289 13.57 -9.45 -37.27
CA MET A 289 13.42 -8.09 -37.79
C MET A 289 14.04 -7.07 -36.84
N PRO A 290 14.57 -5.93 -37.34
CA PRO A 290 15.04 -4.83 -36.48
C PRO A 290 13.94 -4.29 -35.55
N TRP A 291 14.33 -3.71 -34.42
CA TRP A 291 13.41 -3.22 -33.38
C TRP A 291 12.40 -2.15 -33.85
N ASP A 292 12.68 -1.44 -34.95
CA ASP A 292 11.84 -0.39 -35.55
C ASP A 292 10.96 -0.91 -36.70
N SER A 293 10.91 -2.24 -36.89
CA SER A 293 10.08 -2.91 -37.90
C SER A 293 8.67 -3.23 -37.37
N PRO A 294 7.60 -3.07 -38.19
CA PRO A 294 6.21 -3.00 -37.71
C PRO A 294 5.51 -4.33 -37.39
N THR A 295 6.16 -5.50 -37.46
CA THR A 295 5.50 -6.77 -37.10
C THR A 295 5.22 -6.78 -35.59
N ILE A 296 3.94 -6.84 -35.22
CA ILE A 296 3.47 -6.86 -33.83
C ILE A 296 2.39 -7.93 -33.65
N ILE A 297 2.21 -8.37 -32.40
CA ILE A 297 1.02 -9.13 -32.01
C ILE A 297 -0.21 -8.22 -32.19
N PRO A 298 -1.18 -8.59 -33.04
CA PRO A 298 -2.33 -7.75 -33.33
C PRO A 298 -3.29 -7.71 -32.14
N ASN A 299 -3.97 -6.59 -31.94
CA ASN A 299 -4.95 -6.42 -30.86
C ASN A 299 -6.25 -7.21 -31.08
N GLU A 300 -6.58 -7.51 -32.33
CA GLU A 300 -7.79 -8.21 -32.73
C GLU A 300 -7.42 -9.49 -33.51
N THR A 301 -8.27 -10.50 -33.39
CA THR A 301 -8.23 -11.73 -34.18
C THR A 301 -9.59 -11.95 -34.84
N ASP A 302 -9.74 -13.01 -35.64
CA ASP A 302 -11.01 -13.39 -36.25
C ASP A 302 -12.04 -13.98 -35.25
N HIS A 303 -11.78 -13.86 -33.94
CA HIS A 303 -12.58 -14.43 -32.87
C HIS A 303 -12.92 -13.39 -31.79
N ASP A 304 -14.19 -13.34 -31.39
CA ASP A 304 -14.61 -12.55 -30.24
C ASP A 304 -14.07 -13.17 -28.93
N VAL A 305 -13.42 -12.35 -28.11
CA VAL A 305 -12.83 -12.75 -26.84
C VAL A 305 -13.46 -11.97 -25.67
N MET A 306 -13.74 -12.67 -24.57
CA MET A 306 -14.29 -12.04 -23.36
C MET A 306 -13.23 -11.36 -22.51
N GLY A 307 -13.64 -10.38 -21.69
CA GLY A 307 -12.79 -9.69 -20.74
C GLY A 307 -12.16 -8.41 -21.28
N ARG A 308 -11.80 -7.51 -20.37
CA ARG A 308 -11.08 -6.26 -20.66
C ARG A 308 -9.93 -6.12 -19.66
N PRO A 309 -8.73 -6.60 -19.98
CA PRO A 309 -7.56 -6.33 -19.16
C PRO A 309 -7.14 -4.86 -19.32
N TYR A 310 -6.24 -4.40 -18.46
CA TYR A 310 -5.86 -2.99 -18.39
C TYR A 310 -5.15 -2.46 -19.64
N GLY A 311 -4.50 -3.30 -20.44
CA GLY A 311 -3.75 -2.86 -21.63
C GLY A 311 -3.50 -3.97 -22.66
N GLU A 312 -2.71 -3.65 -23.68
CA GLU A 312 -2.48 -4.46 -24.89
C GLU A 312 -1.12 -5.21 -24.83
N GLY A 313 -0.86 -6.10 -25.78
CA GLY A 313 0.44 -6.79 -25.93
C GLY A 313 0.57 -8.16 -25.26
N ALA A 314 1.81 -8.60 -25.04
CA ALA A 314 2.18 -9.92 -24.55
C ALA A 314 2.30 -9.98 -23.01
N SER A 315 1.91 -11.10 -22.41
CA SER A 315 2.08 -11.41 -20.98
C SER A 315 3.54 -11.68 -20.63
N SER A 316 3.83 -11.96 -19.35
CA SER A 316 5.07 -12.63 -18.97
C SER A 316 5.21 -13.97 -19.70
N MET A 317 6.46 -14.43 -19.86
CA MET A 317 6.81 -15.55 -20.73
C MET A 317 7.61 -16.60 -19.95
N VAL A 318 7.54 -17.85 -20.42
CA VAL A 318 8.35 -18.97 -19.94
C VAL A 318 8.99 -19.69 -21.12
N CYS A 319 10.09 -20.40 -20.88
CA CYS A 319 10.77 -21.22 -21.88
C CYS A 319 10.83 -22.67 -21.43
N ASP A 320 10.57 -23.62 -22.33
CA ASP A 320 10.87 -25.05 -22.12
C ASP A 320 11.23 -25.68 -23.48
N SER A 321 12.25 -26.53 -23.50
CA SER A 321 12.65 -27.29 -24.69
C SER A 321 12.91 -26.39 -25.91
N GLY A 322 13.58 -25.25 -25.69
CA GLY A 322 13.94 -24.30 -26.75
C GLY A 322 12.79 -23.48 -27.32
N ALA A 323 11.60 -23.55 -26.73
CA ALA A 323 10.43 -22.81 -27.14
C ALA A 323 9.95 -21.83 -26.06
N ILE A 324 9.55 -20.64 -26.47
CA ILE A 324 8.99 -19.58 -25.62
C ILE A 324 7.47 -19.62 -25.70
N TYR A 325 6.82 -19.71 -24.54
CA TYR A 325 5.37 -19.73 -24.43
C TYR A 325 4.87 -18.42 -23.81
N VAL A 326 3.89 -17.80 -24.46
CA VAL A 326 3.40 -16.47 -24.08
C VAL A 326 1.94 -16.30 -24.44
N LYS A 327 1.18 -15.68 -23.55
CA LYS A 327 -0.21 -15.29 -23.83
C LYS A 327 -0.25 -13.84 -24.30
N ALA A 328 -1.30 -13.45 -24.99
CA ALA A 328 -1.49 -12.06 -25.41
C ALA A 328 -2.89 -11.54 -25.14
N TYR A 329 -2.98 -10.21 -25.16
CA TYR A 329 -4.22 -9.46 -25.01
C TYR A 329 -5.36 -9.96 -25.90
N ASN A 330 -5.04 -10.33 -27.12
CA ASN A 330 -6.00 -10.80 -28.13
C ASN A 330 -6.57 -12.20 -27.85
N GLY A 331 -6.25 -12.78 -26.68
CA GLY A 331 -6.75 -14.09 -26.24
C GLY A 331 -6.02 -15.27 -26.86
N MET A 332 -4.89 -15.04 -27.51
CA MET A 332 -4.05 -16.09 -28.06
C MET A 332 -3.00 -16.56 -27.06
N LEU A 333 -2.69 -17.85 -27.10
CA LEU A 333 -1.49 -18.46 -26.52
C LEU A 333 -0.57 -18.81 -27.69
N TYR A 334 0.66 -18.31 -27.65
CA TYR A 334 1.67 -18.52 -28.68
C TYR A 334 2.82 -19.37 -28.15
N CYS A 335 3.42 -20.10 -29.08
CA CYS A 335 4.71 -20.74 -28.95
C CYS A 335 5.64 -20.16 -30.04
N PHE A 336 6.78 -19.62 -29.61
CA PHE A 336 7.83 -19.10 -30.48
C PHE A 336 9.10 -19.93 -30.30
N ASP A 337 9.97 -19.97 -31.32
CA ASP A 337 11.35 -20.37 -31.10
C ASP A 337 12.18 -19.23 -30.48
N LEU A 338 13.47 -19.48 -30.25
CA LEU A 338 14.37 -18.49 -29.65
C LEU A 338 14.74 -17.32 -30.58
N ASP A 339 14.37 -17.37 -31.87
CA ASP A 339 14.49 -16.25 -32.81
C ASP A 339 13.15 -15.53 -33.02
N LEU A 340 12.16 -15.80 -32.17
CA LEU A 340 10.81 -15.24 -32.23
C LEU A 340 10.06 -15.57 -33.53
N ARG A 341 10.37 -16.71 -34.16
CA ARG A 341 9.56 -17.28 -35.24
C ARG A 341 8.40 -18.05 -34.62
N LEU A 342 7.18 -17.79 -35.10
CA LEU A 342 5.99 -18.44 -34.57
C LEU A 342 6.03 -19.94 -34.90
N VAL A 343 5.90 -20.80 -33.88
CA VAL A 343 5.86 -22.28 -34.00
C VAL A 343 4.42 -22.77 -34.08
N TRP A 344 3.60 -22.38 -33.10
CA TRP A 344 2.16 -22.62 -33.10
C TRP A 344 1.42 -21.54 -32.30
N SER A 345 0.13 -21.41 -32.56
CA SER A 345 -0.77 -20.49 -31.86
C SER A 345 -2.13 -21.13 -31.57
N TYR A 346 -2.74 -20.76 -30.46
CA TYR A 346 -4.05 -21.26 -30.04
C TYR A 346 -4.96 -20.12 -29.55
N GLN A 347 -6.21 -20.13 -29.98
CA GLN A 347 -7.22 -19.14 -29.59
C GLN A 347 -8.00 -19.58 -28.35
N MET A 348 -7.82 -18.87 -27.24
CA MET A 348 -8.66 -18.99 -26.03
C MET A 348 -9.92 -18.12 -26.16
N GLY A 349 -10.92 -18.40 -25.32
CA GLY A 349 -12.20 -17.68 -25.31
C GLY A 349 -12.18 -16.33 -24.56
N GLY A 350 -11.11 -16.03 -23.84
CA GLY A 350 -10.94 -14.80 -23.07
C GLY A 350 -9.61 -14.12 -23.37
N ARG A 351 -9.58 -12.79 -23.20
CA ARG A 351 -8.36 -11.99 -23.18
C ARG A 351 -7.45 -12.44 -22.05
N THR A 352 -6.16 -12.14 -22.16
CA THR A 352 -5.19 -12.47 -21.12
C THR A 352 -4.26 -11.30 -20.90
N TYR A 353 -3.79 -11.12 -19.67
CA TYR A 353 -2.80 -10.09 -19.35
C TYR A 353 -2.04 -10.45 -18.07
N PHE A 354 -0.82 -9.93 -17.92
CA PHE A 354 0.13 -10.13 -16.82
C PHE A 354 0.81 -11.49 -16.70
N THR A 355 0.06 -12.53 -16.37
CA THR A 355 0.69 -13.74 -15.82
C THR A 355 1.25 -14.65 -16.91
N ALA A 356 2.32 -15.39 -16.63
CA ALA A 356 2.89 -16.33 -17.59
C ALA A 356 2.01 -17.59 -17.73
N PRO A 357 2.05 -18.31 -18.88
CA PRO A 357 1.58 -19.68 -18.91
C PRO A 357 2.52 -20.59 -18.10
N THR A 358 2.05 -21.79 -17.75
CA THR A 358 2.82 -22.81 -17.06
C THR A 358 3.11 -23.95 -18.00
N VAL A 359 4.37 -24.38 -18.09
CA VAL A 359 4.78 -25.55 -18.88
C VAL A 359 5.31 -26.61 -17.93
N THR A 360 4.66 -27.77 -17.91
CA THR A 360 5.09 -28.92 -17.10
C THR A 360 4.99 -30.17 -17.94
N ASP A 361 6.06 -30.97 -17.96
CA ASP A 361 6.20 -32.14 -18.81
C ASP A 361 5.77 -31.85 -20.27
N ASP A 362 4.67 -32.43 -20.76
CA ASP A 362 4.17 -32.29 -22.14
C ASP A 362 3.05 -31.24 -22.29
N TYR A 363 2.76 -30.49 -21.23
CA TYR A 363 1.56 -29.67 -21.11
C TYR A 363 1.88 -28.19 -20.99
N VAL A 364 1.08 -27.36 -21.66
CA VAL A 364 1.05 -25.89 -21.45
C VAL A 364 -0.31 -25.52 -20.90
N ALA A 365 -0.32 -24.90 -19.72
CA ALA A 365 -1.52 -24.47 -19.03
C ALA A 365 -1.63 -22.95 -18.95
N ALA A 366 -2.84 -22.43 -19.18
CA ALA A 366 -3.10 -21.00 -19.18
C ALA A 366 -4.52 -20.69 -18.71
N GLY A 367 -4.66 -19.70 -17.82
CA GLY A 367 -5.93 -19.08 -17.48
C GLY A 367 -6.25 -17.86 -18.36
N ALA A 368 -7.54 -17.59 -18.56
CA ALA A 368 -8.04 -16.45 -19.34
C ALA A 368 -9.18 -15.68 -18.66
N TYR A 369 -9.51 -14.51 -19.20
CA TYR A 369 -10.55 -13.60 -18.68
C TYR A 369 -11.99 -14.01 -19.04
N ASP A 370 -12.16 -15.19 -19.63
CA ASP A 370 -13.45 -15.85 -19.74
C ASP A 370 -13.74 -16.74 -18.52
N GLY A 371 -12.84 -16.80 -17.53
CA GLY A 371 -13.00 -17.64 -16.35
C GLY A 371 -12.55 -19.10 -16.54
N THR A 372 -11.89 -19.42 -17.65
CA THR A 372 -11.54 -20.78 -18.04
C THR A 372 -10.03 -21.02 -17.91
N MET A 373 -9.67 -22.21 -17.44
CA MET A 373 -8.31 -22.76 -17.52
C MET A 373 -8.20 -23.68 -18.74
N TYR A 374 -7.14 -23.53 -19.52
CA TYR A 374 -6.85 -24.30 -20.72
C TYR A 374 -5.58 -25.13 -20.50
N ILE A 375 -5.58 -26.40 -20.91
CA ILE A 375 -4.40 -27.26 -20.95
C ILE A 375 -4.23 -27.77 -22.38
N LEU A 376 -3.06 -27.50 -22.96
CA LEU A 376 -2.70 -27.80 -24.33
C LEU A 376 -1.48 -28.70 -24.38
N ASN A 377 -1.33 -29.42 -25.48
CA ASN A 377 -0.11 -30.14 -25.80
C ASN A 377 0.99 -29.13 -26.15
N LYS A 378 2.16 -29.22 -25.50
CA LYS A 378 3.25 -28.26 -25.72
C LYS A 378 3.85 -28.31 -27.13
N TYR A 379 3.77 -29.45 -27.79
CA TYR A 379 4.45 -29.71 -29.05
C TYR A 379 3.73 -29.08 -30.24
N ASP A 380 2.41 -29.15 -30.28
CA ASP A 380 1.60 -28.70 -31.43
C ASP A 380 0.51 -27.68 -31.08
N GLY A 381 0.36 -27.33 -29.80
CA GLY A 381 -0.67 -26.40 -29.33
C GLY A 381 -2.09 -26.95 -29.43
N SER A 382 -2.27 -28.26 -29.59
CA SER A 382 -3.60 -28.88 -29.60
C SER A 382 -4.22 -28.84 -28.19
N LEU A 383 -5.53 -28.56 -28.12
CA LEU A 383 -6.24 -28.55 -26.85
C LEU A 383 -6.39 -29.97 -26.30
N ILE A 384 -5.95 -30.19 -25.07
CA ILE A 384 -6.17 -31.45 -24.34
C ILE A 384 -7.48 -31.35 -23.56
N CYS A 385 -7.60 -30.36 -22.69
CA CYS A 385 -8.83 -30.09 -21.95
C CYS A 385 -8.93 -28.62 -21.54
N LYS A 386 -10.12 -28.21 -21.11
CA LYS A 386 -10.37 -26.90 -20.51
C LYS A 386 -11.48 -27.00 -19.49
N GLU A 387 -11.41 -26.18 -18.45
CA GLU A 387 -12.37 -26.18 -17.35
C GLU A 387 -12.79 -24.75 -16.98
N LEU A 388 -14.08 -24.53 -16.79
CA LEU A 388 -14.60 -23.24 -16.32
C LEU A 388 -14.39 -23.16 -14.80
N VAL A 389 -13.38 -22.40 -14.38
CA VAL A 389 -13.01 -22.27 -12.97
C VAL A 389 -13.96 -21.34 -12.23
N TYR A 390 -14.13 -20.12 -12.74
CA TYR A 390 -14.98 -19.13 -12.09
C TYR A 390 -15.49 -18.09 -13.08
N ARG A 391 -16.79 -17.79 -13.01
CA ARG A 391 -17.40 -16.70 -13.76
C ARG A 391 -18.56 -16.11 -12.99
N THR A 392 -18.67 -14.78 -13.02
CA THR A 392 -19.75 -14.00 -12.45
C THR A 392 -20.34 -13.06 -13.50
N VAL A 393 -21.54 -12.52 -13.27
CA VAL A 393 -22.18 -11.54 -14.16
C VAL A 393 -22.45 -10.26 -13.39
N ILE A 394 -21.92 -9.14 -13.88
CA ILE A 394 -22.08 -7.82 -13.28
C ILE A 394 -22.67 -6.89 -14.35
N LYS A 395 -23.86 -6.32 -14.08
CA LYS A 395 -24.58 -5.45 -15.03
C LYS A 395 -24.65 -6.06 -16.45
N ASP A 396 -25.13 -7.31 -16.52
CA ASP A 396 -25.28 -8.11 -17.75
C ASP A 396 -23.97 -8.42 -18.51
N THR A 397 -22.81 -8.11 -17.95
CA THR A 397 -21.50 -8.42 -18.53
C THR A 397 -20.86 -9.58 -17.75
N PRO A 398 -20.46 -10.68 -18.41
CA PRO A 398 -19.75 -11.77 -17.76
C PRO A 398 -18.30 -11.35 -17.45
N TYR A 399 -17.83 -11.69 -16.26
CA TYR A 399 -16.47 -11.50 -15.81
C TYR A 399 -15.93 -12.77 -15.14
N GLY A 400 -14.64 -13.02 -15.28
CA GLY A 400 -13.92 -14.02 -14.52
C GLY A 400 -12.48 -14.05 -15.01
N ALA A 401 -11.51 -13.95 -14.11
CA ALA A 401 -10.10 -14.05 -14.49
C ALA A 401 -9.48 -15.24 -13.78
N VAL A 402 -8.88 -16.14 -14.55
CA VAL A 402 -8.08 -17.26 -14.05
C VAL A 402 -6.62 -16.93 -14.29
N ASN A 403 -5.81 -17.02 -13.23
CA ASN A 403 -4.38 -16.70 -13.28
C ASN A 403 -3.56 -17.97 -13.57
N THR A 404 -2.25 -17.90 -13.31
CA THR A 404 -1.29 -18.97 -13.64
C THR A 404 -1.57 -20.25 -12.85
N PRO A 405 -1.81 -21.39 -13.52
CA PRO A 405 -1.97 -22.68 -12.84
C PRO A 405 -0.62 -23.22 -12.35
N VAL A 406 -0.58 -23.82 -11.17
CA VAL A 406 0.60 -24.51 -10.61
C VAL A 406 0.33 -26.00 -10.53
N PHE A 407 1.25 -26.82 -11.04
CA PHE A 407 1.14 -28.27 -11.06
C PHE A 407 1.98 -28.89 -9.95
N VAL A 408 1.39 -29.84 -9.24
CA VAL A 408 2.06 -30.62 -8.19
C VAL A 408 1.84 -32.10 -8.49
N ARG A 409 2.92 -32.84 -8.77
CA ARG A 409 2.83 -34.25 -9.14
C ARG A 409 2.30 -35.11 -7.98
N THR A 410 1.31 -35.95 -8.27
CA THR A 410 0.64 -36.88 -7.35
C THR A 410 0.62 -38.28 -7.95
N GLY A 411 1.74 -39.00 -7.83
CA GLY A 411 1.91 -40.30 -8.49
C GLY A 411 2.02 -40.13 -10.01
N SER A 412 1.09 -40.72 -10.77
CA SER A 412 1.00 -40.61 -12.23
C SER A 412 0.13 -39.45 -12.73
N SER A 413 -0.40 -38.64 -11.82
CA SER A 413 -1.32 -37.52 -12.10
C SER A 413 -0.76 -36.23 -11.49
N TYR A 414 -1.48 -35.13 -11.65
CA TYR A 414 -1.15 -33.84 -11.04
C TYR A 414 -2.33 -33.34 -10.21
N ALA A 415 -2.04 -32.67 -9.10
CA ALA A 415 -2.92 -31.65 -8.56
C ALA A 415 -2.60 -30.33 -9.27
N VAL A 416 -3.62 -29.66 -9.79
CA VAL A 416 -3.54 -28.37 -10.49
C VAL A 416 -4.23 -27.33 -9.64
N PHE A 417 -3.47 -26.34 -9.20
CA PHE A 417 -3.96 -25.21 -8.41
C PHE A 417 -4.04 -24.00 -9.31
N THR A 418 -5.10 -23.20 -9.21
CA THR A 418 -5.15 -21.92 -9.91
C THR A 418 -5.90 -20.89 -9.08
N THR A 419 -5.41 -19.66 -9.08
CA THR A 419 -6.13 -18.54 -8.47
C THR A 419 -7.10 -17.96 -9.47
N TYR A 420 -8.26 -17.51 -8.98
CA TYR A 420 -9.24 -16.82 -9.79
C TYR A 420 -9.74 -15.55 -9.10
N THR A 421 -10.25 -14.62 -9.90
CA THR A 421 -10.92 -13.39 -9.45
C THR A 421 -12.17 -13.11 -10.26
N ASP A 422 -13.00 -12.19 -9.77
CA ASP A 422 -14.11 -11.62 -10.52
C ASP A 422 -13.72 -10.70 -11.70
N GLY A 423 -12.44 -10.62 -12.06
CA GLY A 423 -11.97 -9.96 -13.29
C GLY A 423 -12.00 -8.43 -13.26
N ARG A 424 -12.17 -7.81 -12.09
CA ARG A 424 -12.15 -6.33 -11.92
C ARG A 424 -10.79 -5.74 -11.55
N GLY A 425 -9.73 -6.53 -11.67
CA GLY A 425 -8.38 -6.08 -11.41
C GLY A 425 -8.18 -5.67 -9.94
N MET A 426 -7.69 -4.45 -9.70
CA MET A 426 -7.50 -3.93 -8.34
C MET A 426 -8.79 -3.79 -7.52
N ASN A 427 -9.97 -3.84 -8.16
CA ASN A 427 -11.28 -3.75 -7.51
C ASN A 427 -11.94 -5.14 -7.32
N THR A 428 -11.14 -6.20 -7.28
CA THR A 428 -11.60 -7.56 -7.01
C THR A 428 -12.34 -7.62 -5.66
N VAL A 429 -13.52 -8.21 -5.64
CA VAL A 429 -14.26 -8.51 -4.39
C VAL A 429 -14.33 -10.01 -4.15
N THR A 430 -14.41 -10.81 -5.20
CA THR A 430 -14.39 -12.27 -5.10
C THR A 430 -13.11 -12.81 -5.71
N SER A 431 -12.38 -13.60 -4.93
CA SER A 431 -11.23 -14.37 -5.37
C SER A 431 -11.20 -15.73 -4.67
N GLY A 432 -10.33 -16.63 -5.13
CA GLY A 432 -10.19 -17.95 -4.52
C GLY A 432 -9.16 -18.82 -5.22
N VAL A 433 -8.83 -19.94 -4.59
CA VAL A 433 -7.94 -20.98 -5.13
C VAL A 433 -8.78 -22.19 -5.47
N ALA A 434 -8.80 -22.56 -6.74
CA ALA A 434 -9.44 -23.79 -7.18
C ALA A 434 -8.40 -24.91 -7.32
N VAL A 435 -8.76 -26.10 -6.87
CA VAL A 435 -7.92 -27.31 -6.90
C VAL A 435 -8.59 -28.35 -7.81
N TYR A 436 -7.82 -28.89 -8.74
CA TYR A 436 -8.23 -29.95 -9.65
C TYR A 436 -7.22 -31.10 -9.61
N SER A 437 -7.66 -32.31 -9.95
CA SER A 437 -6.79 -33.42 -10.32
C SER A 437 -6.74 -33.53 -11.85
N PHE A 438 -5.56 -33.68 -12.42
CA PHE A 438 -5.32 -33.84 -13.85
C PHE A 438 -4.65 -35.19 -14.12
N ASP A 439 -5.31 -36.04 -14.91
CA ASP A 439 -4.85 -37.40 -15.24
C ASP A 439 -4.01 -37.48 -16.53
N GLY A 440 -3.71 -36.33 -17.14
CA GLY A 440 -3.07 -36.22 -18.46
C GLY A 440 -4.05 -35.97 -19.61
N THR A 441 -5.35 -36.14 -19.37
CA THR A 441 -6.40 -35.97 -20.39
C THR A 441 -7.57 -35.10 -19.93
N SER A 442 -7.91 -35.11 -18.65
CA SER A 442 -9.09 -34.43 -18.11
C SER A 442 -8.84 -33.85 -16.72
N LEU A 443 -9.54 -32.76 -16.40
CA LEU A 443 -9.53 -32.14 -15.08
C LEU A 443 -10.73 -32.63 -14.28
N THR A 444 -10.49 -33.06 -13.04
CA THR A 444 -11.52 -33.42 -12.07
C THR A 444 -11.48 -32.43 -10.91
N PHE A 445 -12.59 -31.76 -10.63
CA PHE A 445 -12.71 -30.82 -9.52
C PHE A 445 -12.41 -31.51 -8.17
N VAL A 446 -11.61 -30.86 -7.33
CA VAL A 446 -11.29 -31.32 -5.97
C VAL A 446 -11.90 -30.37 -4.94
N GLU A 447 -11.56 -29.08 -5.00
CA GLU A 447 -11.98 -28.10 -3.98
C GLU A 447 -11.97 -26.66 -4.54
N ASP A 448 -12.84 -25.81 -3.99
CA ASP A 448 -12.90 -24.36 -4.26
C ASP A 448 -12.75 -23.57 -2.95
N ILE A 449 -11.56 -22.99 -2.73
CA ILE A 449 -11.24 -22.27 -1.49
C ILE A 449 -11.42 -20.77 -1.74
N ARG A 450 -12.50 -20.23 -1.18
CA ARG A 450 -12.92 -18.85 -1.47
C ARG A 450 -12.29 -17.81 -0.55
N SER A 451 -12.29 -16.56 -1.02
CA SER A 451 -11.71 -15.44 -0.29
C SER A 451 -12.40 -15.10 1.03
N ASP A 452 -13.62 -15.58 1.27
CA ASP A 452 -14.28 -15.49 2.58
C ASP A 452 -13.70 -16.48 3.60
N GLU A 453 -13.06 -17.56 3.15
CA GLU A 453 -12.36 -18.52 4.00
C GLU A 453 -10.91 -18.10 4.28
N ILE A 454 -10.15 -17.74 3.24
CA ILE A 454 -8.70 -17.47 3.34
C ILE A 454 -8.31 -16.02 3.07
N GLY A 455 -9.27 -15.10 2.99
CA GLY A 455 -9.01 -13.71 2.62
C GLY A 455 -8.82 -13.51 1.11
N SER A 456 -8.84 -12.26 0.65
CA SER A 456 -8.50 -11.98 -0.76
C SER A 456 -7.06 -12.43 -1.03
N ILE A 457 -6.86 -13.12 -2.14
CA ILE A 457 -5.55 -13.69 -2.51
C ILE A 457 -4.87 -12.86 -3.60
N THR A 458 -3.56 -13.06 -3.76
CA THR A 458 -2.80 -12.56 -4.90
C THR A 458 -3.01 -13.44 -6.14
N SER A 459 -2.46 -13.03 -7.28
CA SER A 459 -2.56 -13.80 -8.53
C SER A 459 -1.61 -15.01 -8.59
N TYR A 460 -0.71 -15.14 -7.62
CA TYR A 460 0.46 -16.00 -7.69
C TYR A 460 0.45 -17.06 -6.58
N LEU A 461 1.08 -18.21 -6.85
CA LEU A 461 1.12 -19.37 -5.96
C LEU A 461 2.56 -19.89 -5.89
N THR A 462 3.02 -20.25 -4.69
CA THR A 462 4.35 -20.85 -4.52
C THR A 462 4.21 -22.36 -4.39
N ARG A 463 4.84 -23.15 -5.24
CA ARG A 463 4.80 -24.62 -5.14
C ARG A 463 5.62 -25.09 -3.95
N TYR A 464 5.04 -25.94 -3.10
CA TYR A 464 5.76 -26.51 -1.95
C TYR A 464 5.52 -28.02 -1.80
N VAL A 465 6.63 -28.76 -1.80
CA VAL A 465 6.67 -30.20 -1.54
C VAL A 465 7.78 -30.46 -0.52
N GLY A 466 7.42 -30.90 0.68
CA GLY A 466 8.36 -31.08 1.79
C GLY A 466 7.66 -31.53 3.08
N ASP A 467 8.38 -32.21 3.99
CA ASP A 467 7.92 -32.64 5.32
C ASP A 467 6.52 -33.29 5.37
N GLY A 468 6.24 -34.18 4.42
CA GLY A 468 4.95 -34.89 4.32
C GLY A 468 3.80 -34.03 3.79
N PHE A 469 4.06 -32.80 3.37
CA PHE A 469 3.13 -31.91 2.68
C PHE A 469 3.44 -31.85 1.18
N SER A 470 2.38 -31.74 0.38
CA SER A 470 2.45 -31.52 -1.06
C SER A 470 1.30 -30.61 -1.47
N GLY A 471 1.61 -29.48 -2.10
CA GLY A 471 0.62 -28.48 -2.50
C GLY A 471 1.25 -27.12 -2.82
N VAL A 472 0.55 -26.05 -2.43
CA VAL A 472 0.98 -24.67 -2.67
C VAL A 472 0.92 -23.82 -1.40
N ILE A 473 1.71 -22.76 -1.37
CA ILE A 473 1.65 -21.69 -0.37
C ILE A 473 0.96 -20.48 -1.00
N VAL A 474 0.00 -19.93 -0.28
CA VAL A 474 -0.88 -18.85 -0.72
C VAL A 474 -0.70 -17.66 0.21
N ALA A 475 -0.26 -16.52 -0.33
CA ALA A 475 -0.28 -15.26 0.38
C ALA A 475 -1.64 -14.59 0.19
N ALA A 476 -2.32 -14.31 1.31
CA ALA A 476 -3.63 -13.69 1.31
C ALA A 476 -3.70 -12.50 2.28
N TYR A 477 -4.73 -11.68 2.12
CA TYR A 477 -4.93 -10.46 2.89
C TYR A 477 -5.07 -10.67 4.40
N ASN A 478 -5.42 -11.87 4.86
CA ASN A 478 -5.56 -12.16 6.30
C ASN A 478 -4.46 -13.11 6.82
N GLY A 479 -3.51 -13.53 5.97
CA GLY A 479 -2.42 -14.43 6.36
C GLY A 479 -1.78 -15.19 5.21
N VAL A 480 -0.87 -16.09 5.55
CA VAL A 480 -0.23 -17.03 4.62
C VAL A 480 -0.75 -18.43 4.93
N TYR A 481 -1.14 -19.15 3.89
CA TYR A 481 -1.76 -20.48 3.98
C TYR A 481 -0.95 -21.52 3.23
N LYS A 482 -0.93 -22.75 3.76
CA LYS A 482 -0.62 -23.96 2.99
C LYS A 482 -1.91 -24.56 2.48
N VAL A 483 -1.97 -24.89 1.19
CA VAL A 483 -3.10 -25.59 0.57
C VAL A 483 -2.62 -26.90 -0.04
N GLY A 484 -3.12 -28.02 0.49
CA GLY A 484 -2.72 -29.37 0.09
C GLY A 484 -3.37 -29.83 -1.21
N THR A 485 -2.78 -30.86 -1.83
CA THR A 485 -3.33 -31.52 -3.04
C THR A 485 -4.73 -32.13 -2.87
N ASP A 486 -5.19 -32.31 -1.63
CA ASP A 486 -6.54 -32.78 -1.26
C ASP A 486 -7.52 -31.64 -0.95
N GLY A 487 -7.11 -30.38 -1.08
CA GLY A 487 -7.92 -29.21 -0.74
C GLY A 487 -7.88 -28.80 0.74
N SER A 488 -7.10 -29.50 1.58
CA SER A 488 -6.86 -29.08 2.96
C SER A 488 -6.15 -27.72 3.01
N ARG A 489 -6.48 -26.89 4.00
CA ARG A 489 -5.86 -25.58 4.20
C ARG A 489 -5.44 -25.33 5.63
N GLU A 490 -4.24 -24.79 5.81
CA GLU A 490 -3.66 -24.44 7.10
C GLU A 490 -3.14 -23.01 7.05
N CYS A 491 -3.63 -22.13 7.94
CA CYS A 491 -3.05 -20.80 8.11
C CYS A 491 -1.76 -20.90 8.92
N ILE A 492 -0.61 -20.71 8.28
CA ILE A 492 0.71 -20.80 8.93
C ILE A 492 1.13 -19.47 9.55
N ASN A 493 0.62 -18.33 9.08
CA ASN A 493 0.96 -17.02 9.64
C ASN A 493 -0.18 -16.00 9.46
N THR A 494 -0.63 -15.35 10.54
CA THR A 494 -1.62 -14.25 10.49
C THR A 494 -1.01 -12.85 10.69
N TYR A 495 0.26 -12.79 11.07
CA TYR A 495 0.98 -11.53 11.30
C TYR A 495 1.07 -10.70 10.01
N LEU A 496 1.22 -11.38 8.88
CA LEU A 496 1.28 -10.80 7.54
C LEU A 496 -0.11 -10.42 6.97
N SER A 497 -1.09 -10.18 7.84
CA SER A 497 -2.42 -9.68 7.46
C SER A 497 -2.35 -8.21 7.01
N LYS A 498 -3.42 -7.75 6.31
CA LYS A 498 -3.75 -6.47 5.66
C LYS A 498 -2.70 -5.35 5.66
N THR A 499 -2.08 -5.04 6.80
CA THR A 499 -0.98 -4.08 6.96
C THR A 499 0.32 -4.51 6.27
N TYR A 500 0.61 -5.83 6.21
CA TYR A 500 1.87 -6.42 5.73
C TYR A 500 1.66 -7.49 4.65
N CYS A 501 0.53 -7.45 3.93
CA CYS A 501 0.29 -8.38 2.83
C CYS A 501 1.26 -8.12 1.66
N THR A 502 1.67 -9.19 0.97
CA THR A 502 2.38 -9.12 -0.32
C THR A 502 1.36 -9.20 -1.46
N HIS A 503 1.68 -8.58 -2.60
CA HIS A 503 0.94 -8.72 -3.87
C HIS A 503 1.68 -9.55 -4.92
N SER A 504 2.89 -10.02 -4.60
CA SER A 504 3.71 -10.91 -5.43
C SER A 504 3.81 -12.32 -4.83
N ALA A 505 4.29 -13.27 -5.64
CA ALA A 505 4.59 -14.62 -5.18
C ALA A 505 5.67 -14.58 -4.09
N PRO A 506 5.46 -15.21 -2.93
CA PRO A 506 6.55 -15.49 -2.01
C PRO A 506 7.58 -16.40 -2.68
N THR A 507 8.84 -16.00 -2.65
CA THR A 507 9.94 -16.78 -3.22
C THR A 507 10.40 -17.82 -2.21
N LEU A 508 10.28 -19.11 -2.53
CA LEU A 508 10.73 -20.20 -1.67
C LEU A 508 12.20 -20.50 -1.95
N VAL A 509 13.06 -20.23 -0.99
CA VAL A 509 14.51 -20.44 -1.11
C VAL A 509 14.93 -21.69 -0.36
N ASN A 510 15.69 -22.56 -1.03
CA ASN A 510 16.24 -23.82 -0.52
C ASN A 510 15.20 -24.75 0.11
N GLY A 511 13.93 -24.66 -0.32
CA GLY A 511 12.81 -25.42 0.20
C GLY A 511 12.43 -25.12 1.67
N LYS A 512 12.98 -24.06 2.28
CA LYS A 512 12.90 -23.81 3.73
C LYS A 512 12.38 -22.44 4.12
N THR A 513 12.73 -21.41 3.36
CA THR A 513 12.48 -20.02 3.74
C THR A 513 11.79 -19.27 2.61
N LEU A 514 10.67 -18.64 2.93
CA LEU A 514 9.90 -17.76 2.07
C LEU A 514 10.42 -16.33 2.20
N TYR A 515 10.72 -15.69 1.08
CA TYR A 515 11.08 -14.27 0.99
C TYR A 515 9.99 -13.51 0.25
N PHE A 516 9.60 -12.36 0.79
CA PHE A 516 8.60 -11.50 0.15
C PHE A 516 8.73 -10.06 0.65
N ILE A 517 8.25 -9.13 -0.15
CA ILE A 517 8.16 -7.71 0.18
C ILE A 517 6.70 -7.30 0.35
N THR A 518 6.42 -6.49 1.35
CA THR A 518 5.06 -6.02 1.63
C THR A 518 4.62 -4.95 0.65
N TYR A 519 3.35 -5.04 0.21
CA TYR A 519 2.79 -4.20 -0.83
C TYR A 519 2.90 -2.70 -0.50
N SER A 520 2.33 -2.24 0.62
CA SER A 520 2.22 -0.80 0.92
C SER A 520 3.34 -0.21 1.77
N LYS A 521 4.09 -1.06 2.49
CA LYS A 521 5.14 -0.62 3.43
C LYS A 521 6.54 -0.78 2.87
N SER A 522 6.71 -1.57 1.80
CA SER A 522 8.02 -1.92 1.24
C SER A 522 8.97 -2.52 2.28
N ILE A 523 8.46 -3.31 3.22
CA ILE A 523 9.28 -4.07 4.17
C ILE A 523 9.52 -5.46 3.60
N LEU A 524 10.79 -5.88 3.59
CA LEU A 524 11.25 -7.18 3.16
C LEU A 524 11.25 -8.13 4.35
N PHE A 525 10.68 -9.32 4.20
CA PHE A 525 10.60 -10.34 5.24
C PHE A 525 11.17 -11.68 4.74
N SER A 526 11.74 -12.43 5.68
CA SER A 526 12.03 -13.86 5.52
C SER A 526 11.26 -14.64 6.58
N MET A 527 10.61 -15.72 6.16
CA MET A 527 9.71 -16.54 6.98
C MET A 527 9.95 -18.01 6.71
N THR A 528 9.99 -18.86 7.74
CA THR A 528 10.07 -20.31 7.52
C THR A 528 8.78 -20.83 6.90
N VAL A 529 8.82 -22.01 6.26
CA VAL A 529 7.63 -22.67 5.72
C VAL A 529 6.61 -23.05 6.80
N GLU A 530 6.97 -23.08 8.08
CA GLU A 530 6.04 -23.22 9.22
C GLU A 530 5.39 -21.89 9.64
N GLY A 531 5.69 -20.80 8.95
CA GLY A 531 5.09 -19.49 9.19
C GLY A 531 5.79 -18.63 10.24
N LYS A 532 6.99 -19.00 10.69
CA LYS A 532 7.77 -18.19 11.63
C LYS A 532 8.57 -17.12 10.89
N VAL A 533 8.31 -15.84 11.13
CA VAL A 533 9.16 -14.75 10.60
C VAL A 533 10.52 -14.80 11.30
N VAL A 534 11.60 -14.90 10.51
CA VAL A 534 12.98 -15.07 11.00
C VAL A 534 13.84 -13.84 10.75
N GLY A 535 13.54 -13.05 9.71
CA GLY A 535 14.29 -11.85 9.37
C GLY A 535 13.44 -10.76 8.73
N SER A 536 13.89 -9.52 8.84
CA SER A 536 13.27 -8.38 8.17
C SER A 536 14.27 -7.28 7.83
N ALA A 537 14.02 -6.56 6.74
CA ALA A 537 14.73 -5.33 6.40
C ALA A 537 13.75 -4.26 5.90
N GLU A 538 13.91 -3.02 6.38
CA GLU A 538 13.19 -1.90 5.78
C GLU A 538 13.78 -1.58 4.41
N SER A 539 12.93 -1.31 3.43
CA SER A 539 13.43 -0.81 2.16
C SER A 539 14.03 0.60 2.35
N PRO A 540 15.23 0.86 1.81
CA PRO A 540 15.79 2.20 1.74
C PRO A 540 15.00 3.08 0.75
N LEU A 541 14.10 2.49 -0.03
CA LEU A 541 13.34 3.17 -1.05
C LEU A 541 12.24 4.06 -0.46
N LYS A 542 11.77 5.04 -1.24
CA LYS A 542 10.60 5.83 -0.84
C LYS A 542 9.40 4.88 -0.76
N LYS A 543 8.65 4.95 0.35
CA LYS A 543 7.45 4.12 0.56
C LYS A 543 6.48 4.25 -0.63
N GLN A 544 6.28 3.14 -1.32
CA GLN A 544 5.42 2.97 -2.49
C GLN A 544 4.99 1.51 -2.61
N PHE A 545 4.12 1.24 -3.58
CA PHE A 545 3.64 -0.10 -3.87
C PHE A 545 4.74 -1.00 -4.42
N SER A 546 4.71 -2.28 -4.03
CA SER A 546 5.60 -3.31 -4.56
C SER A 546 4.78 -4.51 -5.01
N MET A 547 4.87 -4.84 -6.30
CA MET A 547 4.12 -5.93 -6.93
C MET A 547 5.01 -7.03 -7.52
N ALA A 548 6.33 -6.92 -7.38
CA ALA A 548 7.23 -7.93 -7.93
C ALA A 548 7.73 -8.94 -6.88
N PRO A 549 8.11 -10.15 -7.32
CA PRO A 549 8.74 -11.13 -6.44
C PRO A 549 10.11 -10.65 -5.95
N VAL A 550 10.56 -11.25 -4.85
CA VAL A 550 11.91 -11.06 -4.32
C VAL A 550 12.86 -12.04 -4.99
N VAL A 551 14.10 -11.62 -5.23
CA VAL A 551 15.15 -12.49 -5.80
C VAL A 551 16.18 -12.76 -4.73
N VAL A 552 16.52 -14.02 -4.54
CA VAL A 552 17.55 -14.43 -3.59
C VAL A 552 18.58 -15.23 -4.33
N VAL A 553 19.76 -14.66 -4.52
CA VAL A 553 20.84 -15.18 -5.37
C VAL A 553 22.19 -14.74 -4.81
N ASP A 554 23.18 -15.62 -4.88
CA ASP A 554 24.60 -15.33 -4.61
C ASP A 554 24.85 -14.48 -3.34
N GLY A 555 24.33 -14.95 -2.21
CA GLY A 555 24.50 -14.30 -0.91
C GLY A 555 23.76 -12.98 -0.78
N ARG A 556 22.76 -12.70 -1.62
CA ARG A 556 22.05 -11.42 -1.66
C ARG A 556 20.55 -11.60 -1.84
N VAL A 557 19.81 -10.60 -1.37
CA VAL A 557 18.37 -10.46 -1.56
C VAL A 557 18.09 -9.17 -2.31
N LEU A 558 17.62 -9.29 -3.55
CA LEU A 558 17.21 -8.15 -4.38
C LEU A 558 15.69 -7.97 -4.29
N ALA A 559 15.27 -6.74 -4.04
CA ALA A 559 13.86 -6.37 -3.95
C ALA A 559 13.64 -4.94 -4.47
N GLY A 560 12.40 -4.60 -4.79
CA GLY A 560 12.07 -3.30 -5.37
C GLY A 560 10.63 -2.87 -5.11
N ASN A 561 10.36 -1.61 -5.42
CA ASN A 561 9.01 -1.02 -5.42
C ASN A 561 8.93 -0.01 -6.59
N ASP A 562 7.78 0.67 -6.77
CA ASP A 562 7.58 1.65 -7.87
C ASP A 562 8.56 2.84 -7.89
N THR A 563 9.52 2.91 -6.97
CA THR A 563 10.55 3.97 -6.93
C THR A 563 11.96 3.49 -7.20
N GLY A 564 12.18 2.18 -7.29
CA GLY A 564 13.51 1.64 -7.55
C GLY A 564 13.72 0.21 -7.08
N VAL A 565 15.00 -0.15 -7.03
CA VAL A 565 15.48 -1.48 -6.64
C VAL A 565 16.60 -1.33 -5.62
N PHE A 566 16.71 -2.27 -4.70
CA PHE A 566 17.75 -2.32 -3.68
C PHE A 566 18.16 -3.76 -3.41
N THR A 567 19.36 -3.90 -2.84
CA THR A 567 19.95 -5.19 -2.50
C THR A 567 20.35 -5.21 -1.04
N VAL A 568 20.08 -6.33 -0.38
CA VAL A 568 20.52 -6.63 0.98
C VAL A 568 21.51 -7.79 0.91
N SER A 569 22.69 -7.65 1.50
CA SER A 569 23.64 -8.75 1.63
C SER A 569 23.18 -9.78 2.65
N GLY A 570 23.57 -11.03 2.48
CA GLY A 570 23.39 -12.12 3.43
C GLY A 570 21.95 -12.39 3.85
N ASP A 571 21.82 -12.97 5.04
CA ASP A 571 20.53 -13.17 5.69
C ASP A 571 19.94 -11.84 6.14
N LEU A 572 18.63 -11.67 5.97
CA LEU A 572 17.95 -10.51 6.54
C LEU A 572 18.22 -10.41 8.04
N PRO A 573 18.45 -9.20 8.58
CA PRO A 573 18.61 -9.00 10.02
C PRO A 573 17.57 -9.76 10.82
N PRO A 574 17.95 -10.41 11.94
CA PRO A 574 17.02 -11.15 12.76
C PRO A 574 15.80 -10.29 13.05
N TYR A 575 14.63 -10.84 12.75
CA TYR A 575 13.39 -10.16 13.06
C TYR A 575 13.24 -10.15 14.58
N THR A 576 13.71 -9.07 15.21
CA THR A 576 13.23 -8.72 16.54
C THR A 576 11.79 -8.33 16.30
N VAL A 577 10.87 -9.12 16.84
CA VAL A 577 9.47 -8.74 16.94
C VAL A 577 9.50 -7.28 17.40
N GLU A 578 9.16 -6.34 16.50
CA GLU A 578 8.44 -5.17 16.98
C GLU A 578 7.30 -5.85 17.69
N GLU A 579 7.36 -5.88 19.03
CA GLU A 579 6.26 -6.32 19.86
C GLU A 579 5.06 -5.79 19.12
N TYR A 580 4.25 -6.72 18.60
CA TYR A 580 2.94 -6.36 18.16
C TYR A 580 2.45 -5.60 19.38
N HIS A 581 2.38 -4.28 19.28
CA HIS A 581 1.60 -3.50 20.20
C HIS A 581 0.21 -3.98 19.84
N ALA A 582 -0.13 -5.17 20.39
CA ALA A 582 -1.48 -5.66 20.59
C ALA A 582 -2.19 -4.41 20.99
N GLU A 583 -3.03 -3.92 20.06
CA GLU A 583 -3.54 -2.55 20.06
C GLU A 583 -3.41 -1.97 21.46
N THR A 584 -2.43 -1.07 21.70
CA THR A 584 -2.05 -0.58 23.05
C THR A 584 -3.11 -0.98 24.07
N PRO A 585 -2.89 -2.07 24.84
CA PRO A 585 -3.98 -2.84 25.44
C PRO A 585 -4.96 -1.88 26.10
N LEU A 586 -6.26 -2.12 26.04
CA LEU A 586 -7.31 -1.16 26.42
C LEU A 586 -7.00 -0.34 27.70
N TRP A 587 -6.27 -0.92 28.66
CA TRP A 587 -5.75 -0.25 29.85
C TRP A 587 -4.66 0.81 29.60
N GLU A 588 -3.76 0.67 28.62
CA GLU A 588 -2.79 1.69 28.16
C GLU A 588 -3.47 2.81 27.38
N LYS A 589 -4.39 2.50 26.44
CA LYS A 589 -5.26 3.52 25.82
C LYS A 589 -6.06 4.25 26.89
N ALA A 590 -6.60 3.52 27.86
CA ALA A 590 -7.28 4.11 29.02
C ALA A 590 -6.31 4.88 29.93
N ALA A 591 -5.06 4.45 30.12
CA ALA A 591 -4.08 5.14 30.93
C ALA A 591 -3.63 6.45 30.27
N LEU A 592 -3.41 6.45 28.95
CA LEU A 592 -3.16 7.65 28.15
C LEU A 592 -4.38 8.57 28.21
N LEU A 593 -5.59 8.03 28.06
CA LEU A 593 -6.83 8.78 28.19
C LEU A 593 -6.98 9.40 29.58
N ILE A 594 -6.74 8.64 30.63
CA ILE A 594 -6.75 9.09 32.02
C ILE A 594 -5.66 10.14 32.22
N ALA A 595 -4.46 9.96 31.68
CA ALA A 595 -3.39 10.95 31.75
C ALA A 595 -3.78 12.26 31.05
N VAL A 596 -4.36 12.19 29.85
CA VAL A 596 -4.89 13.36 29.13
C VAL A 596 -6.00 14.02 29.93
N ILE A 597 -6.94 13.26 30.48
CA ILE A 597 -8.01 13.77 31.36
C ILE A 597 -7.40 14.44 32.61
N LEU A 598 -6.41 13.83 33.25
CA LEU A 598 -5.73 14.37 34.42
C LEU A 598 -4.95 15.65 34.09
N VAL A 599 -4.30 15.72 32.94
CA VAL A 599 -3.62 16.95 32.47
C VAL A 599 -4.65 18.05 32.19
N ILE A 600 -5.77 17.72 31.54
CA ILE A 600 -6.87 18.67 31.32
C ILE A 600 -7.45 19.15 32.65
N LEU A 601 -7.71 18.23 33.59
CA LEU A 601 -8.21 18.57 34.93
C LEU A 601 -7.21 19.39 35.73
N ALA A 602 -5.90 19.10 35.62
CA ALA A 602 -4.83 19.87 36.25
C ALA A 602 -4.71 21.27 35.64
N ALA A 603 -4.82 21.39 34.31
CA ALA A 603 -4.84 22.67 33.62
C ALA A 603 -6.09 23.50 34.01
N LEU A 604 -7.26 22.88 34.03
CA LEU A 604 -8.51 23.50 34.51
C LEU A 604 -8.38 23.91 35.98
N TRP A 605 -7.80 23.08 36.83
CA TRP A 605 -7.54 23.39 38.24
C TRP A 605 -6.57 24.56 38.38
N ALA A 606 -5.48 24.60 37.61
CA ALA A 606 -4.53 25.70 37.63
C ALA A 606 -5.17 27.01 37.15
N VAL A 607 -6.00 26.95 36.11
CA VAL A 607 -6.80 28.09 35.65
C VAL A 607 -7.78 28.54 36.73
N MET A 608 -8.47 27.62 37.42
CA MET A 608 -9.37 27.99 38.52
C MET A 608 -8.62 28.59 39.72
N ARG A 609 -7.51 27.97 40.13
CA ARG A 609 -6.72 28.36 41.30
C ARG A 609 -5.97 29.67 41.08
N TYR A 610 -5.21 29.77 40.00
CA TYR A 610 -4.34 30.93 39.73
C TYR A 610 -5.01 31.94 38.80
N GLY A 611 -5.76 31.44 37.81
CA GLY A 611 -6.46 32.25 36.80
C GLY A 611 -7.81 32.82 37.25
N LEU A 612 -8.54 32.19 38.16
CA LEU A 612 -9.80 32.72 38.74
C LEU A 612 -9.66 33.07 40.23
N LYS A 613 -8.52 32.75 40.88
CA LYS A 613 -8.26 32.96 42.31
C LYS A 613 -9.24 32.23 43.24
N TRP A 614 -9.70 31.04 42.85
CA TRP A 614 -10.56 30.23 43.72
C TRP A 614 -9.77 29.55 44.83
N GLU A 615 -10.20 29.74 46.08
CA GLU A 615 -9.59 29.10 47.25
C GLU A 615 -9.85 27.59 47.29
N HIS A 616 -11.02 27.13 46.84
CA HIS A 616 -11.37 25.71 46.74
C HIS A 616 -11.99 25.38 45.37
N PRO A 617 -11.16 25.16 44.33
CA PRO A 617 -11.64 25.05 42.95
C PRO A 617 -12.74 24.01 42.71
N TYR A 618 -12.61 22.82 43.29
CA TYR A 618 -13.57 21.73 43.11
C TYR A 618 -14.91 21.98 43.82
N ARG A 619 -14.91 22.63 44.98
CA ARG A 619 -16.13 22.94 45.73
C ARG A 619 -16.93 24.03 45.03
N GLU A 620 -16.26 25.09 44.61
CA GLU A 620 -16.86 26.18 43.81
C GLU A 620 -17.40 25.66 42.46
N LEU A 621 -16.66 24.77 41.80
CA LEU A 621 -17.12 24.12 40.56
C LEU A 621 -18.35 23.24 40.80
N HIS A 622 -18.32 22.40 41.84
CA HIS A 622 -19.44 21.56 42.24
C HIS A 622 -20.69 22.40 42.51
N ASP A 623 -20.56 23.46 43.31
CA ASP A 623 -21.69 24.32 43.69
C ASP A 623 -22.26 25.04 42.47
N ARG A 624 -21.43 25.44 41.50
CA ARG A 624 -21.87 26.00 40.22
C ARG A 624 -22.59 25.00 39.32
N ILE A 625 -22.06 23.79 39.18
CA ILE A 625 -22.71 22.71 38.40
C ILE A 625 -24.05 22.35 39.05
N PHE A 626 -24.07 22.17 40.38
CA PHE A 626 -25.28 21.88 41.14
C PHE A 626 -26.30 23.01 41.00
N CYS A 627 -25.87 24.27 41.11
CA CYS A 627 -26.74 25.43 40.90
C CYS A 627 -27.24 25.57 39.45
N TYR A 628 -26.50 25.08 38.46
CA TYR A 628 -26.91 25.13 37.05
C TYR A 628 -27.98 24.07 36.74
N PHE A 629 -27.78 22.83 37.19
CA PHE A 629 -28.70 21.71 36.92
C PHE A 629 -29.86 21.61 37.92
N PHE A 630 -29.62 21.89 39.20
CA PHE A 630 -30.53 21.58 40.30
C PHE A 630 -30.93 22.79 41.16
N GLY A 631 -30.30 23.96 41.00
CA GLY A 631 -30.59 25.14 41.83
C GLY A 631 -32.02 25.68 41.68
N GLU A 632 -32.65 26.07 42.80
CA GLU A 632 -34.03 26.57 42.86
C GLU A 632 -34.28 27.92 42.15
N ASN A 633 -33.23 28.59 41.67
CA ASN A 633 -33.32 29.90 41.00
C ASN A 633 -33.87 29.86 39.55
N TYR A 634 -34.51 28.76 39.13
CA TYR A 634 -35.09 28.58 37.78
C TYR A 634 -36.62 28.44 37.77
N THR A 635 -37.30 29.00 38.77
CA THR A 635 -38.75 28.85 38.95
C THR A 635 -39.61 29.69 37.99
N HIS A 636 -39.04 30.66 37.25
CA HIS A 636 -39.88 31.64 36.56
C HIS A 636 -40.12 31.49 35.04
N ASN A 637 -39.70 30.41 34.35
CA ASN A 637 -40.04 30.28 32.91
C ASN A 637 -40.19 28.84 32.39
N THR A 638 -41.29 28.17 32.77
CA THR A 638 -41.65 26.83 32.28
C THR A 638 -41.79 26.76 30.74
N LYS A 639 -42.22 27.85 30.09
CA LYS A 639 -42.34 27.95 28.63
C LYS A 639 -40.99 27.86 27.92
N SER A 640 -39.99 28.63 28.37
CA SER A 640 -38.64 28.59 27.77
C SER A 640 -37.95 27.25 27.98
N LYS A 641 -38.16 26.58 29.12
CA LYS A 641 -37.66 25.21 29.36
C LYS A 641 -38.30 24.19 28.43
N ARG A 642 -39.62 24.25 28.21
CA ARG A 642 -40.32 23.36 27.27
C ARG A 642 -39.84 23.61 25.84
N LYS A 643 -39.66 24.87 25.45
CA LYS A 643 -39.10 25.25 24.15
C LYS A 643 -37.69 24.70 23.96
N LEU A 644 -36.81 24.84 24.96
CA LEU A 644 -35.45 24.29 24.91
C LEU A 644 -35.46 22.77 24.70
N ARG A 645 -36.22 22.04 25.50
CA ARG A 645 -36.31 20.57 25.38
C ARG A 645 -36.81 20.15 23.99
N LEU A 646 -37.82 20.84 23.45
CA LEU A 646 -38.34 20.59 22.11
C LEU A 646 -37.25 20.83 21.05
N VAL A 647 -36.55 21.97 21.12
CA VAL A 647 -35.53 22.35 20.14
C VAL A 647 -34.33 21.39 20.19
N VAL A 648 -33.86 21.04 21.39
CA VAL A 648 -32.78 20.06 21.56
C VAL A 648 -33.22 18.68 21.06
N ALA A 649 -34.46 18.25 21.34
CA ALA A 649 -34.99 16.98 20.81
C ALA A 649 -35.03 16.97 19.28
N VAL A 650 -35.47 18.06 18.64
CA VAL A 650 -35.42 18.21 17.18
C VAL A 650 -33.98 18.15 16.67
N GLY A 651 -33.05 18.85 17.31
CA GLY A 651 -31.63 18.81 16.93
C GLY A 651 -31.02 17.41 17.04
N ILE A 652 -31.36 16.66 18.09
CA ILE A 652 -30.93 15.26 18.26
C ILE A 652 -31.52 14.39 17.15
N ILE A 653 -32.82 14.49 16.85
CA ILE A 653 -33.47 13.72 15.79
C ILE A 653 -32.81 14.01 14.43
N LEU A 654 -32.59 15.28 14.10
CA LEU A 654 -31.93 15.67 12.84
C LEU A 654 -30.50 15.11 12.76
N THR A 655 -29.75 15.19 13.86
CA THR A 655 -28.40 14.63 13.95
C THR A 655 -28.42 13.12 13.75
N SER A 656 -29.33 12.39 14.41
CA SER A 656 -29.45 10.93 14.27
C SER A 656 -29.83 10.50 12.85
N VAL A 657 -30.76 11.23 12.21
CA VAL A 657 -31.16 10.96 10.82
C VAL A 657 -29.98 11.16 9.87
N VAL A 658 -29.24 12.26 10.00
CA VAL A 658 -28.08 12.53 9.13
C VAL A 658 -26.92 11.59 9.45
N ALA A 659 -26.69 11.24 10.72
CA ALA A 659 -25.71 10.23 11.10
C ALA A 659 -26.02 8.87 10.45
N LEU A 660 -27.29 8.44 10.50
CA LEU A 660 -27.72 7.20 9.84
C LEU A 660 -27.52 7.28 8.33
N ALA A 661 -27.92 8.39 7.68
CA ALA A 661 -27.68 8.59 6.25
C ALA A 661 -26.19 8.56 5.90
N SER A 662 -25.36 9.15 6.76
CA SER A 662 -23.89 9.17 6.63
C SER A 662 -23.25 7.80 6.78
N LEU A 663 -23.84 6.91 7.58
CA LEU A 663 -23.45 5.50 7.66
C LEU A 663 -23.90 4.69 6.43
N CYS A 664 -24.97 5.11 5.74
CA CYS A 664 -25.48 4.41 4.56
C CYS A 664 -24.78 4.84 3.26
N ILE A 665 -24.38 6.11 3.16
CA ILE A 665 -23.91 6.71 1.91
C ILE A 665 -22.40 7.03 1.99
N GLY A 666 -21.62 6.46 1.07
CA GLY A 666 -20.20 6.76 0.85
C GLY A 666 -19.94 7.32 -0.55
N SER A 667 -18.69 7.71 -0.81
CA SER A 667 -18.23 8.22 -2.11
C SER A 667 -18.25 7.18 -3.23
N GLU A 668 -18.04 5.91 -2.88
CA GLU A 668 -17.96 4.77 -3.82
C GLU A 668 -19.11 3.77 -3.67
N THR A 669 -19.65 3.61 -2.45
CA THR A 669 -20.63 2.57 -2.13
C THR A 669 -21.80 3.10 -1.30
N THR A 670 -23.02 2.67 -1.63
CA THR A 670 -24.25 2.98 -0.89
C THR A 670 -24.89 1.69 -0.39
N MET A 671 -25.31 1.67 0.87
CA MET A 671 -25.91 0.51 1.53
C MET A 671 -27.35 0.81 1.93
N GLY A 672 -28.19 -0.22 1.99
CA GLY A 672 -29.53 -0.10 2.56
C GLY A 672 -29.45 0.22 4.06
N VAL A 673 -30.46 0.91 4.59
CA VAL A 673 -30.51 1.26 6.04
C VAL A 673 -30.47 0.02 6.93
N GLY A 674 -31.16 -1.06 6.53
CA GLY A 674 -31.16 -2.33 7.27
C GLY A 674 -29.79 -3.00 7.29
N GLU A 675 -29.10 -3.01 6.15
CA GLU A 675 -27.74 -3.56 6.01
C GLU A 675 -26.75 -2.74 6.83
N ALA A 676 -26.81 -1.40 6.74
CA ALA A 676 -25.90 -0.53 7.46
C ALA A 676 -26.05 -0.66 8.98
N LEU A 677 -27.28 -0.78 9.48
CA LEU A 677 -27.54 -1.01 10.90
C LEU A 677 -27.10 -2.41 11.34
N SER A 678 -27.39 -3.44 10.54
CA SER A 678 -26.96 -4.81 10.81
C SER A 678 -25.44 -4.91 10.89
N ALA A 679 -24.73 -4.36 9.90
CA ALA A 679 -23.28 -4.36 9.85
C ALA A 679 -22.67 -3.50 10.98
N ALA A 680 -23.27 -2.35 11.33
CA ALA A 680 -22.83 -1.57 12.49
C ALA A 680 -22.95 -2.36 13.80
N VAL A 681 -24.11 -2.98 14.04
CA VAL A 681 -24.37 -3.76 15.27
C VAL A 681 -23.44 -4.98 15.33
N SER A 682 -23.34 -5.71 14.22
CA SER A 682 -22.48 -6.89 14.12
C SER A 682 -21.00 -6.53 14.33
N ALA A 683 -20.51 -5.46 13.71
CA ALA A 683 -19.13 -5.02 13.87
C ALA A 683 -18.80 -4.60 15.32
N ILE A 684 -19.74 -3.91 15.99
CA ILE A 684 -19.60 -3.53 17.40
C ILE A 684 -19.60 -4.77 18.30
N GLN A 685 -20.47 -5.75 18.03
CA GLN A 685 -20.51 -7.02 18.79
C GLN A 685 -19.22 -7.82 18.64
N LYS A 686 -18.60 -7.80 17.46
CA LYS A 686 -17.30 -8.42 17.17
C LYS A 686 -16.10 -7.64 17.74
N GLY A 687 -16.33 -6.48 18.36
CA GLY A 687 -15.27 -5.63 18.90
C GLY A 687 -14.32 -5.09 17.83
N GLY A 688 -14.72 -5.06 16.56
CA GLY A 688 -13.85 -4.66 15.45
C GLY A 688 -12.95 -5.77 14.88
N HIS A 689 -13.05 -7.00 15.36
CA HIS A 689 -12.25 -8.14 14.88
C HIS A 689 -13.04 -9.00 13.87
N SER A 690 -12.33 -9.64 12.93
CA SER A 690 -12.92 -10.56 11.93
C SER A 690 -14.15 -10.00 11.22
N LEU A 691 -14.04 -8.74 10.76
CA LEU A 691 -15.11 -8.01 10.09
C LEU A 691 -15.19 -8.40 8.61
N THR A 692 -16.41 -8.55 8.11
CA THR A 692 -16.71 -8.55 6.67
C THR A 692 -16.40 -7.17 6.06
N TYR A 693 -16.32 -7.07 4.73
CA TYR A 693 -16.04 -5.80 4.06
C TYR A 693 -17.01 -4.67 4.46
N GLU A 694 -18.31 -4.97 4.51
CA GLU A 694 -19.37 -4.01 4.88
C GLU A 694 -19.26 -3.56 6.34
N GLU A 695 -19.00 -4.51 7.24
CA GLU A 695 -18.76 -4.24 8.66
C GLU A 695 -17.49 -3.39 8.85
N MET A 696 -16.42 -3.71 8.12
CA MET A 696 -15.15 -2.97 8.16
C MET A 696 -15.32 -1.54 7.64
N LEU A 697 -16.02 -1.37 6.52
CA LEU A 697 -16.32 -0.07 5.94
C LEU A 697 -17.11 0.81 6.93
N ILE A 698 -18.13 0.26 7.58
CA ILE A 698 -18.89 1.03 8.56
C ILE A 698 -18.06 1.31 9.81
N TYR A 699 -17.38 0.29 10.35
CA TYR A 699 -16.72 0.37 11.63
C TYR A 699 -15.44 1.20 11.58
N ASN A 700 -14.58 1.02 10.57
CA ASN A 700 -13.27 1.69 10.52
C ASN A 700 -13.28 3.02 9.77
N GLU A 701 -14.16 3.19 8.77
CA GLU A 701 -14.18 4.39 7.93
C GLU A 701 -15.31 5.35 8.33
N ARG A 702 -16.57 4.87 8.38
CA ARG A 702 -17.74 5.76 8.52
C ARG A 702 -18.01 6.17 9.97
N LEU A 703 -17.92 5.23 10.92
CA LEU A 703 -18.31 5.48 12.31
C LEU A 703 -17.37 6.49 13.01
N PRO A 704 -16.03 6.36 12.94
CA PRO A 704 -15.12 7.33 13.55
C PRO A 704 -15.28 8.72 12.93
N ARG A 705 -15.44 8.77 11.60
CA ARG A 705 -15.66 10.00 10.84
C ARG A 705 -16.92 10.74 11.26
N VAL A 706 -18.05 10.06 11.40
CA VAL A 706 -19.32 10.65 11.87
C VAL A 706 -19.19 11.21 13.28
N ILE A 707 -18.56 10.45 14.19
CA ILE A 707 -18.41 10.85 15.59
C ILE A 707 -17.47 12.06 15.71
N ALA A 708 -16.39 12.11 14.94
CA ALA A 708 -15.49 13.25 14.92
C ALA A 708 -16.15 14.50 14.34
N ALA A 709 -16.88 14.37 13.22
CA ALA A 709 -17.62 15.48 12.62
C ALA A 709 -18.63 16.07 13.61
N PHE A 710 -19.34 15.22 14.35
CA PHE A 710 -20.24 15.63 15.43
C PHE A 710 -19.51 16.43 16.53
N ALA A 711 -18.39 15.90 17.04
CA ALA A 711 -17.62 16.54 18.11
C ALA A 711 -17.03 17.90 17.70
N VAL A 712 -16.46 17.97 16.50
CA VAL A 712 -15.92 19.21 15.93
C VAL A 712 -17.03 20.24 15.69
N GLY A 713 -18.20 19.80 15.21
CA GLY A 713 -19.35 20.69 15.01
C GLY A 713 -19.84 21.34 16.31
N ILE A 714 -19.87 20.57 17.40
CA ILE A 714 -20.13 21.09 18.75
C ILE A 714 -19.05 22.11 19.14
N GLY A 715 -17.77 21.74 19.00
CA GLY A 715 -16.63 22.56 19.40
C GLY A 715 -16.61 23.93 18.72
N LEU A 716 -16.71 23.95 17.39
CA LEU A 716 -16.69 25.19 16.60
C LEU A 716 -17.92 26.07 16.89
N SER A 717 -19.10 25.46 17.10
CA SER A 717 -20.31 26.21 17.43
C SER A 717 -20.23 26.86 18.81
N VAL A 718 -19.71 26.15 19.81
CA VAL A 718 -19.53 26.70 21.16
C VAL A 718 -18.45 27.78 21.18
N ALA A 719 -17.31 27.55 20.51
CA ALA A 719 -16.26 28.55 20.39
C ALA A 719 -16.79 29.84 19.76
N GLY A 720 -17.52 29.73 18.65
CA GLY A 720 -18.18 30.86 17.99
C GLY A 720 -19.15 31.62 18.91
N ALA A 721 -19.98 30.90 19.67
CA ALA A 721 -20.90 31.51 20.64
C ALA A 721 -20.16 32.35 21.70
N VAL A 722 -19.05 31.82 22.21
CA VAL A 722 -18.21 32.52 23.20
C VAL A 722 -17.56 33.76 22.61
N TYR A 723 -17.00 33.68 21.40
CA TYR A 723 -16.43 34.85 20.71
C TYR A 723 -17.48 35.95 20.50
N GLN A 724 -18.67 35.58 20.03
CA GLN A 724 -19.75 36.55 19.82
C GLN A 724 -20.20 37.22 21.12
N ALA A 725 -20.22 36.48 22.23
CA ALA A 725 -20.60 36.99 23.54
C ALA A 725 -19.58 37.99 24.09
N VAL A 726 -18.30 37.59 24.09
CA VAL A 726 -17.21 38.37 24.70
C VAL A 726 -16.86 39.61 23.86
N ILE A 727 -16.75 39.45 22.54
CA ILE A 727 -16.46 40.57 21.65
C ILE A 727 -17.71 41.45 21.46
N LYS A 728 -18.89 40.95 21.85
CA LYS A 728 -20.18 41.65 21.70
C LYS A 728 -20.45 41.99 20.24
N ASN A 729 -20.01 41.11 19.35
CA ASN A 729 -20.20 41.25 17.93
C ASN A 729 -20.73 39.91 17.39
N PRO A 730 -21.99 39.87 16.95
CA PRO A 730 -22.64 38.65 16.45
C PRO A 730 -22.07 38.16 15.12
N LEU A 731 -21.20 38.95 14.47
CA LEU A 731 -20.54 38.62 13.21
C LEU A 731 -19.13 38.08 13.41
N VAL A 732 -18.69 37.85 14.66
CA VAL A 732 -17.35 37.34 14.93
C VAL A 732 -17.37 35.82 15.05
N GLU A 733 -16.34 35.21 14.47
CA GLU A 733 -16.00 33.82 14.68
C GLU A 733 -14.47 33.69 14.91
N PRO A 734 -13.98 32.56 15.43
CA PRO A 734 -12.56 32.36 15.73
C PRO A 734 -11.60 32.65 14.56
N TYR A 735 -12.05 32.46 13.32
CA TYR A 735 -11.28 32.70 12.10
C TYR A 735 -10.77 34.12 12.00
N ILE A 736 -11.61 35.09 12.38
CA ILE A 736 -11.30 36.51 12.28
C ILE A 736 -10.15 36.89 13.24
N MET A 737 -9.89 36.07 14.26
CA MET A 737 -8.81 36.29 15.24
C MET A 737 -7.46 35.74 14.81
N GLY A 738 -7.36 35.20 13.58
CA GLY A 738 -6.12 34.69 12.98
C GLY A 738 -5.75 33.25 13.39
N VAL A 739 -6.55 32.58 14.24
CA VAL A 739 -6.28 31.22 14.75
C VAL A 739 -6.14 30.23 13.59
N SER A 740 -7.07 30.26 12.65
CA SER A 740 -7.09 29.35 11.51
C SER A 740 -5.94 29.62 10.53
N SER A 741 -5.60 30.89 10.29
CA SER A 741 -4.46 31.26 9.44
C SER A 741 -3.14 30.80 10.05
N GLY A 742 -2.94 30.99 11.37
CA GLY A 742 -1.75 30.51 12.06
C GLY A 742 -1.62 28.98 12.04
N ALA A 743 -2.74 28.27 12.25
CA ALA A 743 -2.79 26.82 12.17
C ALA A 743 -2.45 26.32 10.76
N GLY A 744 -3.02 26.95 9.74
CA GLY A 744 -2.73 26.69 8.33
C GLY A 744 -1.26 26.88 7.98
N THR A 745 -0.65 28.00 8.34
CA THR A 745 0.77 28.26 8.06
C THR A 745 1.67 27.19 8.66
N PHE A 746 1.44 26.80 9.92
CA PHE A 746 2.28 25.80 10.59
C PHE A 746 2.03 24.38 10.05
N ALA A 747 0.79 24.03 9.72
CA ALA A 747 0.50 22.77 9.04
C ALA A 747 1.20 22.69 7.68
N VAL A 748 1.13 23.77 6.88
CA VAL A 748 1.83 23.86 5.58
C VAL A 748 3.34 23.80 5.77
N ALA A 749 3.89 24.40 6.84
CA ALA A 749 5.31 24.30 7.15
C ALA A 749 5.77 22.85 7.41
N VAL A 750 4.98 22.07 8.16
CA VAL A 750 5.24 20.64 8.42
C VAL A 750 5.12 19.84 7.12
N ILE A 751 4.01 19.99 6.40
CA ILE A 751 3.73 19.22 5.18
C ILE A 751 4.80 19.49 4.12
N THR A 752 5.11 20.76 3.89
CA THR A 752 5.98 21.21 2.80
C THR A 752 7.45 20.97 3.13
N PHE A 753 7.91 21.43 4.29
CA PHE A 753 9.33 21.46 4.65
C PHE A 753 9.75 20.38 5.64
N GLY A 754 8.84 19.51 6.09
CA GLY A 754 9.16 18.50 7.11
C GLY A 754 9.53 19.12 8.45
N PHE A 755 9.03 20.33 8.75
CA PHE A 755 9.38 21.06 9.96
C PHE A 755 9.03 20.24 11.21
N THR A 756 10.03 19.88 12.01
CA THR A 756 9.84 19.17 13.29
C THR A 756 10.09 20.10 14.48
N PHE A 757 9.17 20.14 15.45
CA PHE A 757 9.44 20.80 16.73
C PHE A 757 10.36 19.91 17.58
N PHE A 758 11.64 20.31 17.70
CA PHE A 758 12.63 19.74 18.62
C PHE A 758 12.83 18.21 18.53
N GLY A 759 12.50 17.58 17.39
CA GLY A 759 12.71 16.14 17.15
C GLY A 759 11.80 15.18 17.95
N PHE A 760 10.76 15.69 18.64
CA PHE A 760 9.87 14.84 19.46
C PHE A 760 8.96 13.90 18.66
N PHE A 761 8.78 14.14 17.37
CA PHE A 761 7.91 13.35 16.51
C PHE A 761 8.65 12.94 15.24
N SER A 762 8.41 11.71 14.78
CA SER A 762 8.92 11.22 13.50
C SER A 762 8.40 12.07 12.33
N ALA A 763 9.26 12.33 11.35
CA ALA A 763 8.91 13.10 10.16
C ALA A 763 7.76 12.42 9.39
N GLY A 764 6.66 13.15 9.16
CA GLY A 764 5.47 12.65 8.46
C GLY A 764 4.34 12.11 9.37
N SER A 765 4.46 12.19 10.69
CA SER A 765 3.37 11.83 11.60
C SER A 765 2.17 12.80 11.52
N THR A 766 0.94 12.28 11.45
CA THR A 766 -0.30 13.06 11.54
C THR A 766 -0.36 13.90 12.81
N TYR A 767 0.18 13.38 13.92
CA TYR A 767 0.21 14.06 15.21
C TYR A 767 1.16 15.26 15.22
N LEU A 768 2.26 15.22 14.47
CA LEU A 768 3.17 16.36 14.32
C LEU A 768 2.48 17.52 13.61
N THR A 769 1.72 17.23 12.56
CA THR A 769 0.94 18.24 11.81
C THR A 769 -0.11 18.87 12.72
N ALA A 770 -0.88 18.06 13.45
CA ALA A 770 -1.90 18.53 14.38
C ALA A 770 -1.31 19.39 15.52
N ALA A 771 -0.22 18.93 16.14
CA ALA A 771 0.47 19.68 17.20
C ALA A 771 1.01 21.02 16.68
N SER A 772 1.64 21.03 15.51
CA SER A 772 2.19 22.25 14.90
C SER A 772 1.08 23.22 14.51
N ALA A 773 -0.03 22.73 13.94
CA ALA A 773 -1.20 23.54 13.64
C ALA A 773 -1.80 24.18 14.90
N MET A 774 -1.91 23.43 16.00
CA MET A 774 -2.39 23.97 17.27
C MET A 774 -1.45 25.06 17.82
N VAL A 775 -0.13 24.85 17.77
CA VAL A 775 0.87 25.84 18.17
C VAL A 775 0.77 27.10 17.30
N GLY A 776 0.69 26.95 15.98
CA GLY A 776 0.55 28.05 15.04
C GLY A 776 -0.72 28.86 15.29
N GLY A 777 -1.85 28.20 15.52
CA GLY A 777 -3.12 28.87 15.79
C GLY A 777 -3.14 29.62 17.13
N LEU A 778 -2.57 29.03 18.19
CA LEU A 778 -2.45 29.68 19.49
C LEU A 778 -1.42 30.83 19.47
N LEU A 779 -0.36 30.70 18.69
CA LEU A 779 0.60 31.78 18.47
C LEU A 779 -0.07 32.97 17.79
N ALA A 780 -0.83 32.72 16.71
CA ALA A 780 -1.59 33.77 16.03
C ALA A 780 -2.60 34.44 16.96
N PHE A 781 -3.35 33.65 17.75
CA PHE A 781 -4.24 34.20 18.78
C PHE A 781 -3.50 35.08 19.79
N GLY A 782 -2.35 34.61 20.29
CA GLY A 782 -1.52 35.35 21.24
C GLY A 782 -1.05 36.69 20.68
N CYS A 783 -0.59 36.71 19.42
CA CYS A 783 -0.23 37.94 18.70
C CYS A 783 -1.43 38.90 18.58
N THR A 784 -2.60 38.37 18.21
CA THR A 784 -3.85 39.15 18.12
C THR A 784 -4.22 39.77 19.45
N MET A 785 -4.20 38.99 20.54
CA MET A 785 -4.51 39.48 21.89
C MET A 785 -3.55 40.58 22.34
N LEU A 786 -2.24 40.38 22.16
CA LEU A 786 -1.22 41.37 22.54
C LEU A 786 -1.39 42.69 21.78
N LEU A 787 -1.67 42.62 20.47
CA LEU A 787 -1.87 43.80 19.64
C LEU A 787 -3.18 44.52 20.01
N ALA A 788 -4.26 43.78 20.22
CA ALA A 788 -5.55 44.35 20.62
C ALA A 788 -5.51 45.01 22.00
N GLU A 789 -4.80 44.41 22.96
CA GLU A 789 -4.64 44.99 24.30
C GLU A 789 -3.78 46.26 24.27
N LYS A 790 -2.69 46.28 23.49
CA LYS A 790 -1.84 47.47 23.33
C LYS A 790 -2.55 48.64 22.63
N THR A 791 -3.55 48.35 21.79
CA THR A 791 -4.33 49.37 21.07
C THR A 791 -5.55 49.85 21.85
N GLY A 792 -5.76 49.38 23.08
CA GLY A 792 -6.79 49.87 24.00
C GLY A 792 -7.88 48.87 24.40
N GLY A 793 -7.78 47.60 23.97
CA GLY A 793 -8.62 46.51 24.47
C GLY A 793 -10.12 46.60 24.20
N LYS A 794 -10.56 47.41 23.23
CA LYS A 794 -11.98 47.48 22.82
C LYS A 794 -12.32 46.34 21.85
N SER A 795 -13.58 45.94 21.78
CA SER A 795 -14.07 44.89 20.87
C SER A 795 -13.59 45.01 19.43
N ILE A 796 -13.62 46.22 18.87
CA ILE A 796 -13.17 46.50 17.50
C ILE A 796 -11.67 46.26 17.30
N ASN A 797 -10.86 46.48 18.35
CA ASN A 797 -9.41 46.29 18.29
C ASN A 797 -9.04 44.82 18.12
N TYR A 798 -9.81 43.91 18.74
CA TYR A 798 -9.60 42.47 18.59
C TYR A 798 -9.85 42.01 17.14
N VAL A 799 -10.92 42.52 16.51
CA VAL A 799 -11.24 42.25 15.11
C VAL A 799 -10.15 42.78 14.18
N LEU A 800 -9.75 44.05 14.35
CA LEU A 800 -8.71 44.67 13.51
C LEU A 800 -7.35 44.00 13.69
N ALA A 801 -6.94 43.69 14.93
CA ALA A 801 -5.71 42.97 15.21
C ALA A 801 -5.71 41.57 14.59
N GLY A 802 -6.85 40.87 14.66
CA GLY A 802 -7.02 39.55 14.08
C GLY A 802 -6.87 39.56 12.56
N ILE A 803 -7.45 40.54 11.88
CA ILE A 803 -7.28 40.74 10.43
C ILE A 803 -5.80 40.96 10.09
N VAL A 804 -5.11 41.86 10.83
CA VAL A 804 -3.69 42.16 10.60
C VAL A 804 -2.82 40.90 10.77
N VAL A 805 -2.99 40.18 11.88
CA VAL A 805 -2.22 38.96 12.15
C VAL A 805 -2.55 37.86 11.15
N GLY A 806 -3.84 37.67 10.83
CA GLY A 806 -4.30 36.70 9.84
C GLY A 806 -3.68 36.93 8.46
N LEU A 807 -3.57 38.19 8.02
CA LEU A 807 -2.90 38.54 6.75
C LEU A 807 -1.41 38.21 6.76
N VAL A 808 -0.70 38.41 7.88
CA VAL A 808 0.72 38.03 8.01
C VAL A 808 0.88 36.52 7.83
N PHE A 809 0.12 35.71 8.57
CA PHE A 809 0.17 34.25 8.45
C PHE A 809 -0.27 33.75 7.07
N SER A 810 -1.30 34.36 6.48
CA SER A 810 -1.75 34.02 5.12
C SER A 810 -0.70 34.34 4.06
N THR A 811 0.07 35.42 4.23
CA THR A 811 1.19 35.77 3.35
C THR A 811 2.32 34.74 3.46
N LEU A 812 2.70 34.36 4.70
CA LEU A 812 3.70 33.31 4.92
C LEU A 812 3.25 31.97 4.33
N GLN A 813 1.99 31.59 4.54
CA GLN A 813 1.39 30.40 3.97
C GLN A 813 1.47 30.44 2.43
N SER A 814 1.14 31.57 1.80
CA SER A 814 1.19 31.71 0.34
C SER A 814 2.62 31.59 -0.21
N LEU A 815 3.61 32.18 0.48
CA LEU A 815 5.03 32.03 0.11
C LEU A 815 5.50 30.57 0.22
N MET A 816 5.09 29.87 1.27
CA MET A 816 5.38 28.44 1.44
C MET A 816 4.75 27.59 0.33
N MET A 817 3.56 27.95 -0.13
CA MET A 817 2.86 27.25 -1.21
C MET A 817 3.59 27.38 -2.55
N VAL A 818 4.27 28.50 -2.82
CA VAL A 818 5.07 28.68 -4.05
C VAL A 818 6.24 27.68 -4.10
N GLU A 819 6.87 27.43 -2.95
CA GLU A 819 8.01 26.50 -2.82
C GLU A 819 7.58 25.03 -2.65
N ALA A 820 6.28 24.74 -2.59
CA ALA A 820 5.81 23.42 -2.18
C ALA A 820 5.90 22.32 -3.26
N GLY A 821 6.14 22.67 -4.53
CA GLY A 821 6.33 21.72 -5.62
C GLY A 821 5.21 20.67 -5.71
N ASN A 822 5.56 19.40 -5.59
CA ASN A 822 4.61 18.28 -5.63
C ASN A 822 3.75 18.11 -4.36
N LYS A 823 4.07 18.81 -3.26
CA LYS A 823 3.33 18.73 -1.99
C LYS A 823 2.17 19.74 -1.89
N VAL A 824 2.02 20.61 -2.89
CA VAL A 824 0.94 21.61 -2.98
C VAL A 824 -0.44 20.98 -2.80
N SER A 825 -0.69 19.83 -3.44
CA SER A 825 -2.00 19.14 -3.35
C SER A 825 -2.32 18.71 -1.91
N SER A 826 -1.37 18.10 -1.20
CA SER A 826 -1.56 17.68 0.19
C SER A 826 -1.74 18.88 1.14
N ALA A 827 -1.00 19.96 0.91
CA ALA A 827 -1.14 21.20 1.66
C ALA A 827 -2.52 21.84 1.44
N LEU A 828 -3.00 21.93 0.20
CA LEU A 828 -4.34 22.42 -0.13
C LEU A 828 -5.43 21.53 0.47
N SER A 829 -5.27 20.21 0.39
CA SER A 829 -6.24 19.26 0.97
C SER A 829 -6.39 19.45 2.47
N TRP A 830 -5.30 19.74 3.20
CA TRP A 830 -5.37 20.04 4.63
C TRP A 830 -6.02 21.41 4.88
N LEU A 831 -5.64 22.43 4.11
CA LEU A 831 -6.18 23.79 4.23
C LEU A 831 -7.67 23.91 3.92
N TYR A 832 -8.25 23.02 3.13
CA TYR A 832 -9.70 23.05 2.86
C TYR A 832 -10.52 22.20 3.83
N GLY A 833 -9.85 21.44 4.69
CA GLY A 833 -10.43 20.62 5.74
C GLY A 833 -11.16 19.36 5.25
N SER A 834 -10.97 18.27 5.98
CA SER A 834 -11.54 16.97 5.66
C SER A 834 -11.60 16.07 6.91
N PHE A 835 -12.56 15.15 6.95
CA PHE A 835 -12.62 14.06 7.93
C PHE A 835 -12.20 12.70 7.33
N ALA A 836 -11.67 12.67 6.10
CA ALA A 836 -11.29 11.43 5.43
C ALA A 836 -10.23 10.62 6.19
N ASN A 837 -9.32 11.28 6.92
CA ASN A 837 -8.24 10.61 7.68
C ASN A 837 -8.61 10.30 9.14
N MET A 838 -9.90 10.27 9.48
CA MET A 838 -10.36 10.01 10.84
C MET A 838 -10.59 8.52 11.07
N GLY A 839 -9.89 7.94 12.04
CA GLY A 839 -10.01 6.54 12.45
C GLY A 839 -10.15 6.40 13.97
N TRP A 840 -10.23 5.18 14.47
CA TRP A 840 -10.38 4.95 15.92
C TRP A 840 -9.20 5.46 16.75
N ASP A 841 -7.98 5.42 16.20
CA ASP A 841 -6.76 5.82 16.91
C ASP A 841 -6.73 7.31 17.27
N ASN A 842 -7.18 8.18 16.35
CA ASN A 842 -7.22 9.62 16.56
C ASN A 842 -8.60 10.13 17.03
N LEU A 843 -9.67 9.33 16.91
CA LEU A 843 -11.02 9.71 17.32
C LEU A 843 -11.08 10.15 18.79
N TRP A 844 -10.53 9.35 19.69
CA TRP A 844 -10.64 9.63 21.13
C TRP A 844 -9.91 10.91 21.53
N LEU A 845 -8.79 11.17 20.85
CA LEU A 845 -8.05 12.41 21.00
C LEU A 845 -8.90 13.60 20.55
N VAL A 846 -9.72 13.48 19.51
CA VAL A 846 -10.61 14.58 19.07
C VAL A 846 -11.85 14.70 19.97
N LEU A 847 -12.56 13.59 20.18
CA LEU A 847 -13.88 13.53 20.81
C LEU A 847 -13.87 14.07 22.24
N ILE A 848 -12.95 13.57 23.08
CA ILE A 848 -12.99 13.82 24.53
C ILE A 848 -12.63 15.28 24.85
N PRO A 849 -11.52 15.86 24.35
CA PRO A 849 -11.20 17.26 24.57
C PRO A 849 -12.22 18.21 23.93
N CYS A 850 -12.73 17.92 22.72
CA CYS A 850 -13.76 18.78 22.10
C CYS A 850 -15.00 18.88 22.97
N LEU A 851 -15.52 17.75 23.45
CA LEU A 851 -16.70 17.73 24.32
C LEU A 851 -16.40 18.36 25.68
N ALA A 852 -15.29 17.99 26.32
CA ALA A 852 -14.92 18.50 27.63
C ALA A 852 -14.76 20.03 27.64
N LEU A 853 -14.03 20.59 26.67
CA LEU A 853 -13.84 22.03 26.54
C LEU A 853 -15.14 22.76 26.16
N SER A 854 -16.02 22.13 25.38
CA SER A 854 -17.33 22.69 25.03
C SER A 854 -18.30 22.74 26.22
N MET A 855 -18.13 21.88 27.22
CA MET A 855 -18.95 21.90 28.44
C MET A 855 -18.57 23.06 29.37
N VAL A 856 -17.34 23.58 29.29
CA VAL A 856 -16.85 24.65 30.16
C VAL A 856 -17.76 25.90 30.01
N PRO A 857 -17.99 26.51 28.83
CA PRO A 857 -18.84 27.71 28.71
C PRO A 857 -20.28 27.56 29.21
N LEU A 858 -20.84 26.35 29.23
CA LEU A 858 -22.17 26.10 29.79
C LEU A 858 -22.23 26.38 31.30
N ILE A 859 -21.17 26.03 32.03
CA ILE A 859 -21.06 26.24 33.48
C ILE A 859 -21.05 27.75 33.79
N TRP A 860 -20.46 28.57 32.92
CA TRP A 860 -20.40 30.03 33.02
C TRP A 860 -21.42 30.76 32.14
N ALA A 861 -22.49 30.08 31.70
CA ALA A 861 -23.50 30.68 30.83
C ALA A 861 -24.20 31.91 31.47
N LYS A 862 -24.24 31.99 32.81
CA LYS A 862 -24.79 33.16 33.51
C LYS A 862 -23.88 34.37 33.35
N GLU A 863 -22.58 34.17 33.55
CA GLU A 863 -21.55 35.20 33.43
C GLU A 863 -21.40 35.68 31.99
N LEU A 864 -21.52 34.79 31.00
CA LEU A 864 -21.59 35.18 29.59
C LEU A 864 -22.76 36.13 29.30
N ASN A 865 -23.91 35.95 29.96
CA ASN A 865 -25.01 36.92 29.87
C ASN A 865 -24.71 38.25 30.58
N LEU A 866 -23.96 38.22 31.68
CA LEU A 866 -23.60 39.45 32.43
C LEU A 866 -22.63 40.32 31.64
N VAL A 867 -21.65 39.71 30.96
CA VAL A 867 -20.69 40.43 30.11
C VAL A 867 -21.38 41.22 29.00
N LEU A 868 -22.48 40.68 28.43
CA LEU A 868 -23.26 41.37 27.40
C LEU A 868 -23.84 42.71 27.88
N LEU A 869 -24.06 42.92 29.18
CA LEU A 869 -24.59 44.16 29.74
C LEU A 869 -23.57 45.32 29.76
N GLY A 870 -22.28 45.04 29.53
CA GLY A 870 -21.21 46.03 29.63
C GLY A 870 -20.20 45.71 30.73
N GLU A 871 -18.98 46.21 30.58
CA GLU A 871 -17.89 46.00 31.55
C GLU A 871 -18.25 46.58 32.92
N ASP A 872 -18.82 47.79 32.94
CA ASP A 872 -19.17 48.49 34.18
C ASP A 872 -20.30 47.79 34.96
N GLN A 873 -21.33 47.31 34.26
CA GLN A 873 -22.46 46.60 34.86
C GLN A 873 -22.02 45.24 35.41
N ALA A 874 -21.23 44.49 34.65
CA ALA A 874 -20.68 43.21 35.11
C ALA A 874 -19.80 43.40 36.36
N ARG A 875 -18.99 44.47 36.40
CA ARG A 875 -18.14 44.80 37.55
C ARG A 875 -18.96 45.19 38.79
N GLN A 876 -20.06 45.92 38.63
CA GLN A 876 -20.99 46.23 39.73
C GLN A 876 -21.67 44.98 40.30
N MET A 877 -21.90 43.96 39.45
CA MET A 877 -22.43 42.65 39.86
C MET A 877 -21.36 41.68 40.39
N GLY A 878 -20.12 42.16 40.59
CA GLY A 878 -19.03 41.40 41.20
C GLY A 878 -18.21 40.53 40.24
N LEU A 879 -18.44 40.62 38.92
CA LEU A 879 -17.67 39.91 37.92
C LEU A 879 -16.51 40.77 37.41
N ASP A 880 -15.27 40.26 37.49
CA ASP A 880 -14.13 40.85 36.79
C ASP A 880 -14.23 40.54 35.29
N ALA A 881 -15.00 41.37 34.57
CA ALA A 881 -15.33 41.16 33.17
C ALA A 881 -14.10 41.03 32.27
N LYS A 882 -13.07 41.87 32.45
CA LYS A 882 -11.84 41.80 31.64
C LYS A 882 -11.12 40.47 31.80
N ARG A 883 -11.00 39.99 33.04
CA ARG A 883 -10.33 38.71 33.32
C ARG A 883 -11.15 37.53 32.79
N PHE A 884 -12.47 37.58 32.97
CA PHE A 884 -13.38 36.57 32.47
C PHE A 884 -13.36 36.49 30.94
N ASP A 885 -13.45 37.63 30.26
CA ASP A 885 -13.39 37.76 28.79
C ASP A 885 -12.10 37.15 28.24
N ARG A 886 -10.96 37.47 28.85
CA ARG A 886 -9.66 36.91 28.45
C ARG A 886 -9.64 35.39 28.58
N ILE A 887 -10.13 34.84 29.69
CA ILE A 887 -10.13 33.38 29.93
C ILE A 887 -11.06 32.68 28.93
N MET A 888 -12.24 33.24 28.68
CA MET A 888 -13.20 32.67 27.74
C MET A 888 -12.71 32.74 26.29
N LEU A 889 -12.01 33.82 25.90
CA LEU A 889 -11.35 33.91 24.59
C LEU A 889 -10.22 32.90 24.45
N ILE A 890 -9.37 32.72 25.47
CA ILE A 890 -8.32 31.68 25.47
C ILE A 890 -8.95 30.30 25.29
N LEU A 891 -9.97 29.99 26.08
CA LEU A 891 -10.68 28.70 26.01
C LEU A 891 -11.27 28.45 24.62
N ALA A 892 -11.99 29.43 24.05
CA ALA A 892 -12.57 29.33 22.71
C ALA A 892 -11.49 29.18 21.62
N SER A 893 -10.35 29.84 21.78
CA SER A 893 -9.20 29.73 20.87
C SER A 893 -8.55 28.36 20.93
N VAL A 894 -8.36 27.80 22.14
CA VAL A 894 -7.84 26.44 22.34
C VAL A 894 -8.78 25.42 21.71
N LEU A 895 -10.09 25.53 21.98
CA LEU A 895 -11.10 24.65 21.39
C LEU A 895 -11.09 24.72 19.86
N THR A 896 -10.97 25.93 19.29
CA THR A 896 -10.90 26.12 17.83
C THR A 896 -9.62 25.52 17.25
N ALA A 897 -8.46 25.87 17.82
CA ALA A 897 -7.17 25.38 17.36
C ALA A 897 -7.10 23.84 17.42
N PHE A 898 -7.72 23.26 18.46
CA PHE A 898 -7.83 21.82 18.61
C PHE A 898 -8.72 21.17 17.54
N CYS A 899 -9.90 21.74 17.27
CA CYS A 899 -10.76 21.27 16.17
C CYS A 899 -10.00 21.31 14.84
N VAL A 900 -9.42 22.47 14.51
CA VAL A 900 -8.73 22.72 13.24
C VAL A 900 -7.48 21.84 13.06
N ALA A 901 -6.79 21.49 14.15
CA ALA A 901 -5.57 20.68 14.10
C ALA A 901 -5.77 19.31 13.44
N PHE A 902 -6.94 18.69 13.63
CA PHE A 902 -7.21 17.33 13.14
C PHE A 902 -8.04 17.28 11.87
N CYS A 903 -8.93 18.25 11.64
CA CYS A 903 -9.81 18.26 10.47
C CYS A 903 -9.50 19.38 9.47
N GLY A 904 -8.43 20.14 9.68
CA GLY A 904 -8.08 21.28 8.86
C GLY A 904 -9.01 22.48 9.07
N VAL A 905 -8.93 23.44 8.15
CA VAL A 905 -9.58 24.75 8.31
C VAL A 905 -11.05 24.68 7.84
N ILE A 906 -11.98 24.53 8.78
CA ILE A 906 -13.44 24.59 8.59
C ILE A 906 -14.06 25.91 9.10
N GLY A 907 -14.59 26.74 8.20
CA GLY A 907 -15.21 28.05 8.53
C GLY A 907 -16.74 28.04 8.63
N PHE A 908 -17.32 29.19 9.03
CA PHE A 908 -18.76 29.51 9.07
C PHE A 908 -19.63 28.76 10.10
N VAL A 909 -19.15 27.67 10.68
CA VAL A 909 -19.90 26.93 11.72
C VAL A 909 -20.10 27.78 12.98
N GLY A 910 -19.01 28.38 13.47
CA GLY A 910 -19.00 29.25 14.65
C GLY A 910 -19.73 30.59 14.44
N LEU A 911 -20.01 30.95 13.19
CA LEU A 911 -20.76 32.14 12.84
C LEU A 911 -22.27 31.84 12.76
N VAL A 912 -22.63 30.86 11.93
CA VAL A 912 -24.03 30.55 11.55
C VAL A 912 -24.80 29.93 12.71
N ILE A 913 -24.24 28.92 13.38
CA ILE A 913 -24.98 28.12 14.37
C ILE A 913 -25.32 28.90 15.64
N PRO A 914 -24.41 29.66 16.26
CA PRO A 914 -24.76 30.48 17.43
C PRO A 914 -25.80 31.54 17.11
N HIS A 915 -25.73 32.14 15.92
CA HIS A 915 -26.69 33.14 15.49
C HIS A 915 -28.09 32.52 15.29
N LEU A 916 -28.18 31.39 14.59
CA LEU A 916 -29.43 30.65 14.42
C LEU A 916 -30.02 30.24 15.78
N SER A 917 -29.17 29.74 16.68
CA SER A 917 -29.57 29.37 18.05
C SER A 917 -30.13 30.56 18.83
N ARG A 918 -29.54 31.75 18.64
CA ARG A 918 -30.03 33.00 19.23
C ARG A 918 -31.37 33.44 18.64
N MET A 919 -31.58 33.25 17.34
CA MET A 919 -32.88 33.52 16.70
C MET A 919 -33.98 32.59 17.24
N ILE A 920 -33.65 31.34 17.56
CA ILE A 920 -34.61 30.35 18.07
C ILE A 920 -34.88 30.58 19.57
N MET A 921 -33.84 30.72 20.40
CA MET A 921 -33.95 30.70 21.86
C MET A 921 -33.81 32.07 22.55
N GLY A 922 -33.37 33.10 21.84
CA GLY A 922 -33.04 34.41 22.38
C GLY A 922 -31.56 34.54 22.79
N GLY A 923 -31.20 35.67 23.40
CA GLY A 923 -29.83 36.01 23.80
C GLY A 923 -29.32 35.33 25.08
N ASP A 924 -30.13 34.51 25.76
CA ASP A 924 -29.73 33.83 26.98
C ASP A 924 -28.83 32.62 26.66
N HIS A 925 -27.54 32.71 27.01
CA HIS A 925 -26.55 31.66 26.79
C HIS A 925 -26.90 30.33 27.46
N ARG A 926 -27.71 30.34 28.52
CA ARG A 926 -28.17 29.10 29.19
C ARG A 926 -29.05 28.25 28.28
N LEU A 927 -29.77 28.89 27.36
CA LEU A 927 -30.67 28.25 26.39
C LEU A 927 -30.00 28.13 25.02
N MET A 928 -29.23 29.14 24.64
CA MET A 928 -28.59 29.26 23.33
C MET A 928 -27.43 28.28 23.16
N LEU A 929 -26.58 28.08 24.18
CA LEU A 929 -25.43 27.17 24.07
C LEU A 929 -25.84 25.69 23.87
N PRO A 930 -26.76 25.10 24.64
CA PRO A 930 -27.20 23.72 24.39
C PRO A 930 -27.83 23.55 22.99
N THR A 931 -28.51 24.58 22.51
CA THR A 931 -29.08 24.61 21.15
C THR A 931 -27.98 24.63 20.09
N ALA A 932 -26.95 25.45 20.28
CA ALA A 932 -25.81 25.52 19.37
C ALA A 932 -25.02 24.21 19.31
N MET A 933 -24.89 23.49 20.43
CA MET A 933 -24.25 22.17 20.43
C MET A 933 -25.04 21.17 19.57
N ALA A 934 -26.37 21.11 19.73
CA ALA A 934 -27.20 20.18 18.96
C ALA A 934 -27.16 20.46 17.45
N PHE A 935 -27.32 21.73 17.04
CA PHE A 935 -27.29 22.08 15.61
C PHE A 935 -25.88 22.10 15.01
N GLY A 936 -24.85 22.34 15.83
CA GLY A 936 -23.45 22.32 15.40
C GLY A 936 -23.01 20.93 14.94
N GLY A 937 -23.31 19.92 15.76
CA GLY A 937 -23.07 18.52 15.39
C GLY A 937 -23.83 18.11 14.13
N PHE A 938 -25.12 18.44 14.05
CA PHE A 938 -25.94 18.21 12.85
C PHE A 938 -25.31 18.82 11.58
N LEU A 939 -24.96 20.11 11.61
CA LEU A 939 -24.43 20.81 10.43
C LEU A 939 -23.14 20.16 9.94
N MET A 940 -22.25 19.75 10.84
CA MET A 940 -20.98 19.17 10.43
C MET A 940 -21.10 17.77 9.85
N ILE A 941 -21.95 16.91 10.42
CA ILE A 941 -22.21 15.60 9.79
C ILE A 941 -22.88 15.81 8.42
N ALA A 942 -23.81 16.76 8.31
CA ALA A 942 -24.46 17.07 7.03
C ALA A 942 -23.48 17.61 5.98
N ALA A 943 -22.55 18.48 6.39
CA ALA A 943 -21.53 19.03 5.49
C ALA A 943 -20.55 17.94 5.00
N ASP A 944 -20.10 17.05 5.90
CA ASP A 944 -19.26 15.90 5.54
C ASP A 944 -20.01 14.85 4.69
N LEU A 945 -21.31 14.68 4.90
CA LEU A 945 -22.13 13.83 4.05
C LEU A 945 -22.27 14.41 2.64
N LEU A 946 -22.57 15.71 2.53
CA LEU A 946 -22.67 16.39 1.24
C LEU A 946 -21.34 16.36 0.48
N SER A 947 -20.22 16.44 1.20
CA SER A 947 -18.89 16.40 0.59
C SER A 947 -18.59 15.07 -0.11
N ARG A 948 -19.26 13.97 0.30
CA ARG A 948 -19.17 12.64 -0.33
C ARG A 948 -20.22 12.40 -1.44
N ILE A 949 -21.33 13.14 -1.43
CA ILE A 949 -22.46 12.89 -2.35
C ILE A 949 -22.42 13.79 -3.59
N LEU A 950 -21.95 15.04 -3.46
CA LEU A 950 -22.07 16.03 -4.54
C LEU A 950 -21.27 15.66 -5.80
N MET A 951 -20.17 14.94 -5.67
CA MET A 951 -19.36 14.45 -6.80
C MET A 951 -18.98 12.99 -6.56
N THR A 952 -19.66 12.07 -7.23
CA THR A 952 -19.38 10.63 -7.14
C THR A 952 -17.95 10.33 -7.63
N GLY A 953 -17.17 9.58 -6.84
CA GLY A 953 -15.76 9.26 -7.14
C GLY A 953 -14.73 10.29 -6.67
N TYR A 954 -15.15 11.45 -6.12
CA TYR A 954 -14.25 12.45 -5.54
C TYR A 954 -14.82 13.04 -4.24
N GLU A 955 -14.06 13.00 -3.15
CA GLU A 955 -14.47 13.68 -1.92
C GLU A 955 -14.15 15.18 -1.98
N LEU A 956 -15.19 16.01 -1.92
CA LEU A 956 -15.01 17.45 -1.82
C LEU A 956 -14.50 17.84 -0.43
N PRO A 957 -13.75 18.95 -0.29
CA PRO A 957 -13.36 19.45 1.02
C PRO A 957 -14.56 19.96 1.82
N VAL A 958 -14.63 19.59 3.10
CA VAL A 958 -15.78 19.92 3.96
C VAL A 958 -15.84 21.43 4.24
N GLY A 959 -14.69 22.10 4.36
CA GLY A 959 -14.64 23.56 4.54
C GLY A 959 -15.20 24.34 3.34
N ALA A 960 -15.10 23.78 2.12
CA ALA A 960 -15.74 24.36 0.95
C ALA A 960 -17.26 24.26 1.04
N ILE A 961 -17.79 23.10 1.48
CA ILE A 961 -19.22 22.88 1.68
C ILE A 961 -19.80 23.83 2.74
N THR A 962 -19.14 23.95 3.89
CA THR A 962 -19.62 24.87 4.94
C THR A 962 -19.58 26.33 4.49
N THR A 963 -18.63 26.70 3.65
CA THR A 963 -18.54 28.06 3.05
C THR A 963 -19.69 28.32 2.06
N ILE A 964 -20.02 27.36 1.19
CA ILE A 964 -21.15 27.45 0.25
C ILE A 964 -22.48 27.67 0.99
N ILE A 965 -22.65 27.04 2.16
CA ILE A 965 -23.82 27.23 3.02
C ILE A 965 -23.74 28.56 3.78
N GLY A 966 -22.58 28.86 4.33
CA GLY A 966 -22.36 29.97 5.26
C GLY A 966 -22.41 31.34 4.61
N VAL A 967 -21.82 31.52 3.43
CA VAL A 967 -21.72 32.82 2.75
C VAL A 967 -23.11 33.39 2.39
N PRO A 968 -24.03 32.66 1.71
CA PRO A 968 -25.36 33.17 1.42
C PRO A 968 -26.18 33.45 2.68
N MET A 969 -26.08 32.57 3.69
CA MET A 969 -26.76 32.76 4.96
C MET A 969 -26.27 34.03 5.67
N PHE A 970 -24.96 34.26 5.70
CA PHE A 970 -24.38 35.45 6.28
C PHE A 970 -24.79 36.72 5.54
N ALA A 971 -24.70 36.72 4.20
CA ALA A 971 -25.12 37.84 3.37
C ALA A 971 -26.60 38.19 3.60
N TYR A 972 -27.47 37.17 3.63
CA TYR A 972 -28.90 37.33 3.94
C TYR A 972 -29.14 37.97 5.31
N LEU A 973 -28.43 37.50 6.35
CA LEU A 973 -28.54 38.04 7.69
C LEU A 973 -28.07 39.49 7.77
N LEU A 974 -26.97 39.82 7.08
CA LEU A 974 -26.45 41.18 7.00
C LEU A 974 -27.45 42.14 6.35
N VAL A 975 -28.05 41.74 5.22
CA VAL A 975 -29.08 42.55 4.52
C VAL A 975 -30.30 42.77 5.40
N ARG A 976 -30.78 41.71 6.06
CA ARG A 976 -32.05 41.77 6.82
C ARG A 976 -31.92 42.47 8.17
N ARG A 977 -30.75 42.38 8.83
CA ARG A 977 -30.56 42.81 10.22
C ARG A 977 -29.35 43.71 10.47
N GLY A 978 -28.60 44.09 9.44
CA GLY A 978 -27.50 45.06 9.54
C GLY A 978 -27.90 46.34 10.29
N LYS A 979 -29.11 46.84 10.04
CA LYS A 979 -29.67 48.05 10.67
C LYS A 979 -30.01 47.91 12.16
N SER A 980 -30.09 46.68 12.68
CA SER A 980 -30.39 46.39 14.09
C SER A 980 -29.13 46.15 14.95
N TYR A 981 -27.94 46.23 14.37
CA TYR A 981 -26.67 46.09 15.10
C TYR A 981 -26.07 47.44 15.56
N ASP A 982 -26.66 48.57 15.17
CA ASP A 982 -26.31 49.93 15.61
C ASP A 982 -27.16 50.44 16.80
N ALA A 983 -27.92 49.56 17.48
CA ALA A 983 -28.81 49.92 18.58
C ALA A 983 -28.36 49.36 19.93
#